data_AF-A0A8F1IGV5-F1
#
_entry.id   AF-A0A8F1IGV5-F1
#
_cell.length_a   1.000
_cell.length_b   1.000
_cell.length_c   1.000
_cell.angle_alpha   90.00
_cell.angle_beta   90.00
_cell.angle_gamma   90.00
#
_symmetry.space_group_name_H-M   'P 1'
#
loop_
_entity.id
_entity.type
_entity.pdbx_description
1 polymer ?
#
loop_
_entity_poly.entity_id
_entity_poly.type
_entity_poly.pdbx_seq_one_letter_code
_entity_poly.pdbx_strand_id
1 'polypeptide(L)'
;MFLEGRIMKKNIHKKLRNKFVHFLRISLLMGSIVTSSFLQPILTASAASDITPQYTKDSSGTSPTNSWTIPGQSTVINHQGGDTTNGWDKNSSWNGDSSDTSKSYLKFDTDTSNPDCQIRKYAKETSTPGLYDVYLNVKGNEVKNIKPIDIVLVIDMSGSMNSSVNGGNDRVGATRQGIKNFLKTINDAGIGKYVNVGVVGFSSPGYDYISSSGTLSENIDSSDNQAHITRINDLLAKDFKGGTFTQLGIRTGQNMLAGDSNNHKKMMIMLTDGVPTFSYKVTGTTTINGTDYGTTFGTIRDEPGFTSQLWQIYGRTRVASAYTVSGKTIKDTWPATLGESLIAKNQGTELHALGIQLSKDVGYTHNNSDTYLTDSQVRDRMKLLASPGLYQDANSASDVTTYLNNQAKDVLSQFNTVNQGTISDPLGSQFIYGDDTPTVKSVGTSVVQNLPTVTKSNGSISVSNMNLGKDQEVQIHYQVHLNTESDDFQPDYWYQMNGKTTFTPTKDSNAVEFGVPSAKAPGTAIKVTKQWQELVDSSKRPDSINFNVTRTVNNQSTNWQASGILSKSDDWTKTFKQLSKNNQSVWLPAYDNNGNTFNYQVSSEATDSYISSITNKTNESTITNTQYGLIIDKYASNSTNTLTGAEFIVKSADGKQSYTLKDNQLQQLSPGDYTIQEIKSPTGYQLDSTVYPITLSQDGKWSSSGQGINVKSPITDGSGYKDGFSIATDKSNNTEKNNVVRFVKNDALKKFDLTVNKADKTTGNALKGAKFTLTDSAGKTSSYKETDPTAMFTFENLSSGTYTLKETKAPDGYITSQDVTIVISDDGNVNVTNNNGDWKSTLQNDAGNNQITLTVNNTNKTVFPSTGGSGSELYLIVGGAFILISALAGGYYVFRIKRGYQS
;
A
#
# COMPACT_ATOMS: atom_id res chain seq x y z
N MET A 1 -59.90 -19.14 -20.89
CA MET A 1 -61.12 -19.50 -21.64
C MET A 1 -60.68 -19.90 -23.04
N PHE A 2 -60.79 -21.20 -23.34
CA PHE A 2 -60.95 -21.90 -24.64
C PHE A 2 -60.96 -21.03 -25.92
N LEU A 3 -60.46 -21.43 -27.08
CA LEU A 3 -59.75 -22.62 -27.58
C LEU A 3 -59.40 -22.28 -29.06
N GLU A 4 -58.32 -22.89 -29.55
CA GLU A 4 -58.09 -23.42 -30.91
C GLU A 4 -58.88 -22.93 -32.12
N GLY A 5 -58.19 -22.86 -33.26
CA GLY A 5 -58.85 -23.24 -34.51
C GLY A 5 -58.13 -22.99 -35.83
N ARG A 6 -57.06 -23.78 -36.07
CA ARG A 6 -56.80 -24.53 -37.33
C ARG A 6 -56.73 -23.76 -38.67
N ILE A 7 -55.57 -23.76 -39.33
CA ILE A 7 -55.13 -24.82 -40.26
C ILE A 7 -56.12 -24.99 -41.44
N MET A 8 -55.76 -24.58 -42.65
CA MET A 8 -55.16 -25.46 -43.67
C MET A 8 -55.15 -24.82 -45.09
N LYS A 9 -54.06 -25.13 -45.80
CA LYS A 9 -53.98 -25.50 -47.22
C LYS A 9 -53.87 -24.42 -48.31
N LYS A 10 -52.69 -24.54 -48.95
CA LYS A 10 -52.46 -24.76 -50.39
C LYS A 10 -52.17 -23.55 -51.26
N ASN A 11 -50.86 -23.31 -51.39
CA ASN A 11 -50.13 -23.25 -52.64
C ASN A 11 -50.92 -23.64 -53.91
N ILE A 12 -51.06 -22.68 -54.83
CA ILE A 12 -50.97 -22.94 -56.27
C ILE A 12 -50.11 -21.83 -56.90
N HIS A 13 -49.06 -22.29 -57.58
CA HIS A 13 -48.20 -21.51 -58.47
C HIS A 13 -48.98 -20.87 -59.63
N LYS A 14 -48.56 -19.69 -60.08
CA LYS A 14 -47.87 -19.46 -61.37
C LYS A 14 -47.95 -18.00 -61.81
N LYS A 15 -46.77 -17.48 -62.18
CA LYS A 15 -46.48 -16.70 -63.42
C LYS A 15 -47.19 -15.35 -63.60
N LEU A 16 -46.62 -14.33 -64.23
CA LEU A 16 -45.29 -13.95 -64.70
C LEU A 16 -45.50 -12.54 -65.29
N ARG A 17 -44.53 -11.64 -65.16
CA ARG A 17 -44.21 -10.52 -66.09
C ARG A 17 -45.28 -9.48 -66.46
N ASN A 18 -45.00 -8.21 -66.15
CA ASN A 18 -44.55 -7.18 -67.11
C ASN A 18 -44.21 -5.89 -66.35
N LYS A 19 -42.93 -5.48 -66.35
CA LYS A 19 -42.33 -4.46 -67.26
C LYS A 19 -42.86 -3.04 -67.02
N PHE A 20 -42.02 -2.19 -66.44
CA PHE A 20 -41.69 -0.88 -67.02
C PHE A 20 -40.22 -0.56 -66.73
N VAL A 21 -39.54 -0.09 -67.77
CA VAL A 21 -38.09 0.18 -67.85
C VAL A 21 -37.94 1.64 -68.28
N HIS A 22 -36.76 2.20 -67.98
CA HIS A 22 -36.08 3.35 -68.60
C HIS A 22 -36.16 4.68 -67.87
N PHE A 23 -35.08 5.45 -67.71
CA PHE A 23 -33.61 5.28 -67.83
C PHE A 23 -33.05 6.70 -67.63
N LEU A 24 -31.88 6.87 -67.02
CA LEU A 24 -30.88 7.79 -67.56
C LEU A 24 -29.48 7.33 -67.16
N ARG A 25 -28.67 7.03 -68.17
CA ARG A 25 -27.21 6.81 -68.14
C ARG A 25 -26.54 8.05 -68.73
N ILE A 26 -25.28 8.27 -68.34
CA ILE A 26 -24.10 8.65 -69.16
C ILE A 26 -22.90 8.32 -68.23
N SER A 27 -22.18 7.19 -68.38
CA SER A 27 -21.15 6.80 -69.36
C SER A 27 -19.73 7.28 -69.02
N LEU A 28 -18.92 6.30 -68.58
CA LEU A 28 -17.50 6.00 -68.89
C LEU A 28 -16.42 7.10 -68.79
N LEU A 29 -15.47 6.86 -67.87
CA LEU A 29 -14.05 6.78 -68.21
C LEU A 29 -13.42 5.58 -67.49
N MET A 30 -12.81 4.68 -68.27
CA MET A 30 -12.09 3.47 -67.85
C MET A 30 -10.59 3.77 -67.67
N GLY A 31 -9.96 3.03 -66.74
CA GLY A 31 -8.50 2.84 -66.64
C GLY A 31 -7.82 3.82 -65.67
N SER A 32 -7.17 3.44 -64.58
CA SER A 32 -6.66 2.15 -64.15
C SER A 32 -6.49 2.21 -62.63
N ILE A 33 -7.35 1.55 -61.87
CA ILE A 33 -6.99 1.20 -60.48
C ILE A 33 -6.33 -0.16 -60.58
N VAL A 34 -5.00 -0.15 -60.73
CA VAL A 34 -4.22 -1.33 -60.39
C VAL A 34 -4.30 -1.41 -58.86
N THR A 35 -5.32 -2.09 -58.34
CA THR A 35 -5.20 -2.64 -56.99
C THR A 35 -4.06 -3.64 -57.10
N SER A 36 -2.90 -3.29 -56.58
CA SER A 36 -1.81 -4.22 -56.33
C SER A 36 -2.31 -5.21 -55.29
N SER A 37 -3.04 -6.22 -55.75
CA SER A 37 -3.42 -7.40 -54.99
C SER A 37 -2.14 -8.21 -54.78
N PHE A 38 -1.28 -7.76 -53.86
CA PHE A 38 -0.22 -8.60 -53.32
C PHE A 38 -0.89 -9.73 -52.54
N LEU A 39 -1.19 -10.82 -53.23
CA LEU A 39 -1.32 -12.13 -52.61
C LEU A 39 0.09 -12.57 -52.19
N GLN A 40 0.53 -12.05 -51.05
CA GLN A 40 1.62 -12.61 -50.25
C GLN A 40 1.01 -13.50 -49.18
N PRO A 41 1.76 -14.51 -48.69
CA PRO A 41 1.23 -15.45 -47.72
C PRO A 41 0.81 -14.66 -46.49
N ILE A 42 -0.50 -14.47 -46.35
CA ILE A 42 -1.11 -14.26 -45.06
C ILE A 42 -0.62 -15.47 -44.26
N LEU A 43 0.18 -15.25 -43.22
CA LEU A 43 0.18 -16.18 -42.09
C LEU A 43 -1.29 -16.29 -41.72
N THR A 44 -1.97 -17.30 -42.24
CA THR A 44 -3.35 -17.57 -41.90
C THR A 44 -3.30 -18.01 -40.46
N ALA A 45 -3.33 -17.04 -39.56
CA ALA A 45 -3.65 -17.18 -38.16
C ALA A 45 -5.11 -17.65 -37.97
N SER A 46 -5.71 -18.30 -38.97
CA SER A 46 -6.93 -19.07 -38.79
C SER A 46 -6.69 -20.31 -37.93
N ALA A 47 -5.43 -20.66 -37.62
CA ALA A 47 -5.06 -21.70 -36.67
C ALA A 47 -4.82 -21.20 -35.22
N ALA A 48 -4.93 -19.88 -34.97
CA ALA A 48 -4.61 -19.30 -33.65
C ALA A 48 -5.64 -19.61 -32.54
N SER A 49 -6.81 -20.17 -32.85
CA SER A 49 -7.85 -20.44 -31.85
C SER A 49 -7.47 -21.54 -30.85
N ASP A 50 -6.67 -22.53 -31.26
CA ASP A 50 -6.57 -23.79 -30.51
C ASP A 50 -5.49 -23.78 -29.42
N ILE A 51 -4.57 -22.81 -29.46
CA ILE A 51 -3.49 -22.63 -28.46
C ILE A 51 -3.41 -21.21 -27.88
N THR A 52 -4.48 -20.42 -28.01
CA THR A 52 -4.57 -19.14 -27.28
C THR A 52 -4.68 -19.43 -25.77
N PRO A 53 -3.79 -18.89 -24.93
CA PRO A 53 -3.81 -19.13 -23.48
C PRO A 53 -5.17 -18.86 -22.84
N GLN A 54 -5.61 -19.79 -21.98
CA GLN A 54 -6.90 -19.70 -21.28
C GLN A 54 -6.69 -19.59 -19.77
N TYR A 55 -7.60 -18.89 -19.10
CA TYR A 55 -7.52 -18.62 -17.67
C TYR A 55 -8.83 -18.98 -16.96
N THR A 56 -8.69 -19.63 -15.80
CA THR A 56 -9.80 -19.93 -14.90
C THR A 56 -9.91 -18.81 -13.89
N LYS A 57 -11.12 -18.27 -13.72
CA LYS A 57 -11.43 -17.26 -12.69
C LYS A 57 -12.45 -17.82 -11.71
N ASP A 58 -12.05 -17.97 -10.46
CA ASP A 58 -12.88 -18.46 -9.36
C ASP A 58 -12.62 -17.68 -8.06
N SER A 59 -13.07 -18.20 -6.92
CA SER A 59 -12.89 -17.56 -5.61
C SER A 59 -11.43 -17.52 -5.14
N SER A 60 -10.56 -18.35 -5.72
CA SER A 60 -9.12 -18.37 -5.48
C SER A 60 -8.35 -17.44 -6.41
N GLY A 61 -9.02 -16.76 -7.34
CA GLY A 61 -8.42 -15.77 -8.23
C GLY A 61 -8.39 -16.18 -9.69
N THR A 62 -7.46 -15.60 -10.44
CA THR A 62 -7.29 -15.86 -11.88
C THR A 62 -5.95 -16.54 -12.11
N SER A 63 -5.98 -17.74 -12.68
CA SER A 63 -4.78 -18.52 -13.00
C SER A 63 -4.90 -19.23 -14.35
N PRO A 64 -3.78 -19.65 -14.98
CA PRO A 64 -3.81 -20.44 -16.21
C PRO A 64 -4.68 -21.71 -16.06
N THR A 65 -5.61 -21.95 -16.99
CA THR A 65 -6.44 -23.16 -16.98
C THR A 65 -5.59 -24.41 -17.25
N ASN A 66 -4.64 -24.30 -18.17
CA ASN A 66 -3.66 -25.34 -18.48
C ASN A 66 -2.33 -24.89 -17.91
N SER A 67 -1.98 -25.41 -16.74
CA SER A 67 -0.92 -24.86 -15.91
C SER A 67 0.19 -25.85 -15.58
N TRP A 68 1.32 -25.31 -15.15
CA TRP A 68 2.40 -26.06 -14.53
C TRP A 68 3.02 -25.29 -13.36
N THR A 69 3.68 -26.01 -12.46
CA THR A 69 4.29 -25.46 -11.25
C THR A 69 5.76 -25.82 -11.12
N ILE A 70 6.50 -25.01 -10.37
CA ILE A 70 7.90 -25.27 -10.03
C ILE A 70 7.93 -26.09 -8.72
N PRO A 71 8.61 -27.26 -8.68
CA PRO A 71 8.71 -28.06 -7.45
C PRO A 71 9.21 -27.22 -6.27
N GLY A 72 8.47 -27.24 -5.16
CA GLY A 72 8.78 -26.47 -3.95
C GLY A 72 8.27 -25.02 -3.94
N GLN A 73 7.68 -24.53 -5.03
CA GLN A 73 7.05 -23.20 -5.09
C GLN A 73 5.53 -23.34 -5.27
N SER A 74 4.75 -22.90 -4.29
CA SER A 74 3.28 -22.98 -4.29
C SER A 74 2.58 -21.63 -4.53
N THR A 75 3.38 -20.57 -4.67
CA THR A 75 3.00 -19.16 -4.79
C THR A 75 3.00 -18.65 -6.23
N VAL A 76 3.50 -19.45 -7.18
CA VAL A 76 3.56 -19.13 -8.62
C VAL A 76 2.97 -20.28 -9.44
N ILE A 77 2.24 -19.92 -10.48
CA ILE A 77 1.64 -20.85 -11.43
C ILE A 77 1.81 -20.31 -12.86
N ASN A 78 2.31 -21.16 -13.75
CA ASN A 78 2.69 -20.79 -15.10
C ASN A 78 1.77 -21.48 -16.12
N HIS A 79 1.65 -20.91 -17.32
CA HIS A 79 0.86 -21.52 -18.39
C HIS A 79 1.67 -22.61 -19.11
N GLN A 80 1.02 -23.71 -19.49
CA GLN A 80 1.62 -24.79 -20.29
C GLN A 80 2.00 -24.32 -21.69
N GLY A 81 2.93 -25.04 -22.32
CA GLY A 81 3.17 -24.92 -23.75
C GLY A 81 2.10 -25.68 -24.54
N GLY A 82 2.21 -25.63 -25.86
CA GLY A 82 1.28 -26.34 -26.73
C GLY A 82 1.52 -26.04 -28.20
N ASP A 83 0.84 -26.79 -29.05
CA ASP A 83 0.86 -26.62 -30.49
C ASP A 83 -0.52 -26.92 -31.10
N THR A 84 -0.77 -26.44 -32.32
CA THR A 84 -2.08 -26.56 -32.97
C THR A 84 -2.46 -27.99 -33.36
N THR A 85 -1.52 -28.94 -33.33
CA THR A 85 -1.76 -30.34 -33.73
C THR A 85 -2.12 -31.22 -32.53
N ASN A 86 -1.44 -31.02 -31.41
CA ASN A 86 -1.50 -31.87 -30.22
C ASN A 86 -2.20 -31.18 -29.03
N GLY A 87 -2.48 -29.88 -29.12
CA GLY A 87 -3.01 -29.07 -28.02
C GLY A 87 -1.94 -28.77 -26.97
N TRP A 88 -2.34 -28.72 -25.70
CA TRP A 88 -1.44 -28.43 -24.58
C TRP A 88 -0.45 -29.58 -24.32
N ASP A 89 0.80 -29.23 -23.98
CA ASP A 89 1.93 -30.17 -23.89
C ASP A 89 1.85 -31.17 -22.71
N LYS A 90 0.87 -31.01 -21.82
CA LYS A 90 0.65 -31.81 -20.60
C LYS A 90 1.84 -31.80 -19.62
N ASN A 91 2.82 -30.94 -19.81
CA ASN A 91 3.93 -30.76 -18.88
C ASN A 91 3.40 -30.01 -17.66
N SER A 92 3.11 -30.72 -16.57
CA SER A 92 2.51 -30.15 -15.36
C SER A 92 3.52 -29.67 -14.32
N SER A 93 4.82 -29.99 -14.45
CA SER A 93 5.85 -29.50 -13.52
C SER A 93 7.28 -29.64 -14.05
N TRP A 94 8.11 -28.60 -13.87
CA TRP A 94 9.56 -28.63 -14.08
C TRP A 94 10.28 -27.50 -13.30
N ASN A 95 11.60 -27.51 -13.25
CA ASN A 95 12.41 -26.68 -12.33
C ASN A 95 12.47 -25.16 -12.65
N GLY A 96 11.93 -24.72 -13.79
CA GLY A 96 11.94 -23.31 -14.19
C GLY A 96 13.33 -22.74 -14.49
N ASP A 97 14.33 -23.57 -14.82
CA ASP A 97 15.68 -23.12 -15.16
C ASP A 97 15.65 -22.17 -16.38
N SER A 98 16.18 -20.96 -16.21
CA SER A 98 16.24 -19.93 -17.25
C SER A 98 17.04 -20.34 -18.49
N SER A 99 17.92 -21.34 -18.38
CA SER A 99 18.68 -21.88 -19.50
C SER A 99 17.90 -22.91 -20.35
N ASP A 100 16.72 -23.37 -19.91
CA ASP A 100 15.93 -24.34 -20.66
C ASP A 100 15.28 -23.70 -21.90
N THR A 101 15.57 -24.24 -23.08
CA THR A 101 15.02 -23.80 -24.38
C THR A 101 14.05 -24.83 -25.00
N SER A 102 13.49 -25.74 -24.20
CA SER A 102 12.73 -26.89 -24.68
C SER A 102 11.30 -27.03 -24.11
N LYS A 103 11.06 -26.59 -22.88
CA LYS A 103 9.81 -26.84 -22.15
C LYS A 103 8.84 -25.66 -22.19
N SER A 104 7.55 -25.98 -22.24
CA SER A 104 6.44 -25.02 -22.06
C SER A 104 6.40 -23.90 -23.10
N TYR A 105 6.81 -24.18 -24.34
CA TYR A 105 6.69 -23.25 -25.47
C TYR A 105 5.33 -23.39 -26.15
N LEU A 106 4.73 -22.26 -26.51
CA LEU A 106 3.66 -22.18 -27.50
C LEU A 106 4.30 -22.16 -28.89
N LYS A 107 3.96 -23.13 -29.73
CA LYS A 107 4.56 -23.32 -31.07
C LYS A 107 3.54 -22.97 -32.14
N PHE A 108 3.92 -22.06 -33.05
CA PHE A 108 3.03 -21.56 -34.10
C PHE A 108 3.48 -22.06 -35.47
N ASP A 109 2.87 -23.17 -35.92
CA ASP A 109 2.90 -23.68 -37.30
C ASP A 109 2.00 -24.92 -37.39
N THR A 110 1.59 -25.26 -38.61
CA THR A 110 1.03 -26.59 -38.95
C THR A 110 2.04 -27.74 -38.78
N ASP A 111 3.32 -27.52 -39.04
CA ASP A 111 4.39 -28.48 -38.78
C ASP A 111 5.08 -28.16 -37.45
N THR A 112 4.62 -28.84 -36.41
CA THR A 112 4.99 -28.62 -35.02
C THR A 112 6.36 -29.22 -34.64
N SER A 113 6.93 -30.02 -35.55
CA SER A 113 8.31 -30.53 -35.42
C SER A 113 9.35 -29.46 -35.78
N ASN A 114 8.95 -28.44 -36.54
CA ASN A 114 9.80 -27.35 -37.01
C ASN A 114 8.98 -26.04 -37.11
N PRO A 115 8.52 -25.46 -35.98
CA PRO A 115 7.57 -24.35 -36.04
C PRO A 115 8.18 -23.07 -36.63
N ASP A 116 7.37 -22.23 -37.30
CA ASP A 116 7.80 -20.92 -37.80
C ASP A 116 8.32 -20.05 -36.65
N CYS A 117 7.61 -20.01 -35.53
CA CYS A 117 8.11 -19.41 -34.30
C CYS A 117 7.56 -20.13 -33.07
N GLN A 118 8.25 -19.96 -31.95
CA GLN A 118 7.76 -20.42 -30.66
C GLN A 118 8.06 -19.39 -29.57
N ILE A 119 7.11 -19.24 -28.64
CA ILE A 119 7.21 -18.26 -27.57
C ILE A 119 6.93 -18.91 -26.22
N ARG A 120 7.51 -18.34 -25.16
CA ARG A 120 7.23 -18.75 -23.79
C ARG A 120 7.27 -17.55 -22.86
N LYS A 121 6.36 -17.53 -21.90
CA LYS A 121 6.42 -16.65 -20.74
C LYS A 121 6.20 -17.45 -19.49
N TYR A 122 7.03 -17.24 -18.48
CA TYR A 122 6.86 -17.87 -17.18
C TYR A 122 7.54 -17.04 -16.10
N ALA A 123 7.17 -17.32 -14.85
CA ALA A 123 7.77 -16.71 -13.69
C ALA A 123 8.25 -17.74 -12.67
N LYS A 124 9.15 -17.30 -11.81
CA LYS A 124 9.74 -18.08 -10.72
C LYS A 124 9.92 -17.19 -9.50
N GLU A 125 9.46 -17.63 -8.33
CA GLU A 125 9.71 -16.90 -7.10
C GLU A 125 11.19 -16.97 -6.74
N THR A 126 11.75 -15.84 -6.30
CA THR A 126 13.13 -15.75 -5.82
C THR A 126 13.24 -16.22 -4.36
N SER A 127 14.40 -16.06 -3.73
CA SER A 127 14.53 -16.27 -2.29
C SER A 127 13.82 -15.20 -1.46
N THR A 128 13.50 -14.05 -2.05
CA THR A 128 12.75 -12.96 -1.41
C THR A 128 11.25 -13.22 -1.63
N PRO A 129 10.45 -13.40 -0.56
CA PRO A 129 9.01 -13.64 -0.69
C PRO A 129 8.31 -12.56 -1.52
N GLY A 130 7.47 -12.97 -2.46
CA GLY A 130 6.69 -12.04 -3.29
C GLY A 130 7.49 -11.35 -4.41
N LEU A 131 8.79 -11.60 -4.53
CA LEU A 131 9.62 -11.18 -5.67
C LEU A 131 9.76 -12.33 -6.67
N TYR A 132 9.41 -12.07 -7.92
CA TYR A 132 9.42 -13.07 -8.98
C TYR A 132 10.31 -12.62 -10.14
N ASP A 133 11.17 -13.54 -10.61
CA ASP A 133 11.81 -13.44 -11.92
C ASP A 133 10.78 -13.80 -12.99
N VAL A 134 10.69 -12.99 -14.04
CA VAL A 134 9.84 -13.24 -15.22
C VAL A 134 10.70 -13.32 -16.47
N TYR A 135 10.45 -14.35 -17.27
CA TYR A 135 11.19 -14.63 -18.50
C TYR A 135 10.25 -14.66 -19.70
N LEU A 136 10.61 -13.95 -20.76
CA LEU A 136 10.00 -14.07 -22.09
C LEU A 136 11.04 -14.66 -23.03
N ASN A 137 10.71 -15.75 -23.71
CA ASN A 137 11.53 -16.33 -24.76
C ASN A 137 10.79 -16.24 -26.10
N VAL A 138 11.52 -15.88 -27.16
CA VAL A 138 11.04 -15.94 -28.55
C VAL A 138 12.12 -16.59 -29.39
N LYS A 139 11.77 -17.69 -30.06
CA LYS A 139 12.63 -18.38 -31.03
C LYS A 139 12.04 -18.21 -32.43
N GLY A 140 12.87 -17.77 -33.35
CA GLY A 140 12.54 -17.68 -34.78
C GLY A 140 12.97 -18.92 -35.55
N ASN A 141 12.71 -18.88 -36.85
CA ASN A 141 13.07 -19.91 -37.81
C ASN A 141 13.27 -19.30 -39.21
N GLU A 142 13.55 -20.13 -40.20
CA GLU A 142 13.53 -19.75 -41.61
C GLU A 142 12.11 -19.86 -42.18
N VAL A 143 11.75 -18.91 -43.05
CA VAL A 143 10.50 -19.00 -43.81
C VAL A 143 10.53 -20.28 -44.66
N LYS A 144 9.55 -21.17 -44.52
CA LYS A 144 9.53 -22.45 -45.24
C LYS A 144 9.24 -22.32 -46.74
N ASN A 145 8.36 -21.38 -47.10
CA ASN A 145 7.98 -21.10 -48.48
C ASN A 145 8.67 -19.82 -48.97
N ILE A 146 9.95 -19.95 -49.33
CA ILE A 146 10.78 -18.81 -49.73
C ILE A 146 10.44 -18.37 -51.15
N LYS A 147 9.94 -17.13 -51.30
CA LYS A 147 9.94 -16.44 -52.59
C LYS A 147 11.30 -15.76 -52.78
N PRO A 148 11.97 -15.95 -53.92
CA PRO A 148 13.23 -15.26 -54.16
C PRO A 148 13.07 -13.73 -54.15
N ILE A 149 14.19 -13.04 -53.95
CA ILE A 149 14.32 -11.59 -54.08
C ILE A 149 15.20 -11.31 -55.30
N ASP A 150 14.75 -10.43 -56.19
CA ASP A 150 15.54 -9.98 -57.33
C ASP A 150 16.15 -8.61 -57.01
N ILE A 151 17.47 -8.54 -57.03
CA ILE A 151 18.25 -7.35 -56.69
C ILE A 151 19.04 -6.92 -57.92
N VAL A 152 18.99 -5.65 -58.28
CA VAL A 152 19.93 -5.08 -59.27
C VAL A 152 20.84 -4.05 -58.61
N LEU A 153 22.13 -4.32 -58.64
CA LEU A 153 23.16 -3.39 -58.21
C LEU A 153 23.47 -2.42 -59.35
N VAL A 154 23.15 -1.14 -59.17
CA VAL A 154 23.36 -0.08 -60.17
C VAL A 154 24.58 0.74 -59.77
N ILE A 155 25.69 0.52 -60.46
CA ILE A 155 27.01 0.96 -60.05
C ILE A 155 27.50 2.07 -60.97
N ASP A 156 27.78 3.23 -60.38
CA ASP A 156 28.47 4.32 -61.05
C ASP A 156 29.91 3.91 -61.36
N MET A 157 30.22 3.82 -62.65
CA MET A 157 31.54 3.51 -63.19
C MET A 157 32.20 4.73 -63.84
N SER A 158 31.78 5.95 -63.47
CA SER A 158 32.38 7.20 -63.94
C SER A 158 33.81 7.40 -63.45
N GLY A 159 34.52 8.33 -64.08
CA GLY A 159 35.89 8.67 -63.71
C GLY A 159 36.02 9.27 -62.31
N SER A 160 35.00 9.95 -61.78
CA SER A 160 35.03 10.56 -60.44
C SER A 160 35.02 9.52 -59.31
N MET A 161 34.65 8.28 -59.60
CA MET A 161 34.81 7.16 -58.68
C MET A 161 36.28 6.73 -58.52
N ASN A 162 37.14 7.03 -59.50
CA ASN A 162 38.53 6.57 -59.55
C ASN A 162 39.46 7.42 -58.67
N SER A 163 40.31 6.76 -57.86
CA SER A 163 41.25 7.42 -56.94
C SER A 163 42.24 8.36 -57.64
N SER A 164 42.59 8.05 -58.89
CA SER A 164 43.46 8.89 -59.73
C SER A 164 42.84 10.25 -60.10
N VAL A 165 41.52 10.40 -59.98
CA VAL A 165 40.77 11.61 -60.38
C VAL A 165 40.15 12.33 -59.19
N ASN A 166 39.89 11.63 -58.08
CA ASN A 166 39.14 12.16 -56.93
C ASN A 166 40.00 12.55 -55.71
N GLY A 167 41.31 12.71 -55.90
CA GLY A 167 42.23 13.09 -54.82
C GLY A 167 42.70 11.92 -53.93
N GLY A 168 42.66 10.68 -54.43
CA GLY A 168 43.26 9.51 -53.78
C GLY A 168 42.30 8.60 -53.00
N ASN A 169 40.98 8.85 -53.04
CA ASN A 169 40.00 8.02 -52.36
C ASN A 169 39.66 6.76 -53.18
N ASP A 170 39.88 5.57 -52.62
CA ASP A 170 39.63 4.29 -53.30
C ASP A 170 38.15 3.86 -53.24
N ARG A 171 37.27 4.65 -53.88
CA ARG A 171 35.83 4.34 -53.97
C ARG A 171 35.60 3.06 -54.80
N VAL A 172 36.35 2.87 -55.89
CA VAL A 172 36.26 1.69 -56.75
C VAL A 172 36.61 0.40 -56.00
N GLY A 173 37.74 0.37 -55.29
CA GLY A 173 38.14 -0.78 -54.50
C GLY A 173 37.13 -1.11 -53.41
N ALA A 174 36.61 -0.08 -52.72
CA ALA A 174 35.56 -0.24 -51.73
C ALA A 174 34.25 -0.80 -52.30
N THR A 175 33.80 -0.30 -53.44
CA THR A 175 32.61 -0.82 -54.14
C THR A 175 32.80 -2.29 -54.54
N ARG A 176 33.95 -2.63 -55.16
CA ARG A 176 34.27 -4.01 -55.55
C ARG A 176 34.28 -4.95 -54.35
N GLN A 177 34.99 -4.56 -53.28
CA GLN A 177 35.09 -5.38 -52.08
C GLN A 177 33.74 -5.50 -51.36
N GLY A 178 32.96 -4.42 -51.29
CA GLY A 178 31.64 -4.41 -50.68
C GLY A 178 30.65 -5.33 -51.40
N ILE A 179 30.63 -5.32 -52.74
CA ILE A 179 29.76 -6.21 -53.53
C ILE A 179 30.18 -7.67 -53.35
N LYS A 180 31.49 -7.94 -53.35
CA LYS A 180 32.03 -9.28 -53.06
C LYS A 180 31.59 -9.76 -51.66
N ASN A 181 31.65 -8.90 -50.65
CA ASN A 181 31.21 -9.23 -49.30
C ASN A 181 29.69 -9.41 -49.21
N PHE A 182 28.90 -8.59 -49.92
CA PHE A 182 27.44 -8.71 -50.00
C PHE A 182 27.04 -10.10 -50.51
N LEU A 183 27.56 -10.51 -51.68
CA LEU A 183 27.29 -11.82 -52.27
C LEU A 183 27.78 -12.95 -51.36
N LYS A 184 28.99 -12.82 -50.79
CA LYS A 184 29.53 -13.83 -49.86
C LYS A 184 28.65 -14.00 -48.63
N THR A 185 28.19 -12.91 -48.03
CA THR A 185 27.34 -12.93 -46.82
C THR A 185 26.02 -13.66 -47.08
N ILE A 186 25.42 -13.44 -48.25
CA ILE A 186 24.19 -14.12 -48.66
C ILE A 186 24.43 -15.62 -48.87
N ASN A 187 25.53 -15.99 -49.53
CA ASN A 187 25.87 -17.38 -49.79
C ASN A 187 26.27 -18.15 -48.52
N ASP A 188 27.05 -17.54 -47.64
CA ASP A 188 27.44 -18.12 -46.35
C ASP A 188 26.21 -18.43 -45.47
N ALA A 189 25.12 -17.65 -45.62
CA ALA A 189 23.85 -17.88 -44.94
C ALA A 189 23.01 -19.04 -45.55
N GLY A 190 23.47 -19.66 -46.65
CA GLY A 190 22.78 -20.80 -47.27
C GLY A 190 21.52 -20.46 -48.07
N ILE A 191 21.24 -19.17 -48.29
CA ILE A 191 20.04 -18.70 -48.99
C ILE A 191 20.32 -18.21 -50.43
N GLY A 192 21.54 -18.39 -50.94
CA GLY A 192 21.96 -17.80 -52.22
C GLY A 192 21.06 -18.12 -53.41
N LYS A 193 20.51 -19.36 -53.47
CA LYS A 193 19.48 -19.79 -54.44
C LYS A 193 18.17 -19.01 -54.43
N TYR A 194 17.91 -18.21 -53.39
CA TYR A 194 16.72 -17.39 -53.24
C TYR A 194 17.02 -15.89 -53.33
N VAL A 195 18.26 -15.51 -53.62
CA VAL A 195 18.59 -14.12 -53.92
C VAL A 195 19.21 -14.09 -55.31
N ASN A 196 18.47 -13.52 -56.26
CA ASN A 196 18.96 -13.33 -57.60
C ASN A 196 19.55 -11.93 -57.72
N VAL A 197 20.76 -11.81 -58.25
CA VAL A 197 21.47 -10.54 -58.35
C VAL A 197 21.79 -10.25 -59.81
N GLY A 198 21.44 -9.06 -60.28
CA GLY A 198 21.92 -8.49 -61.52
C GLY A 198 22.84 -7.30 -61.22
N VAL A 199 23.72 -6.96 -62.17
CA VAL A 199 24.60 -5.80 -62.02
C VAL A 199 24.52 -4.94 -63.27
N VAL A 200 24.37 -3.64 -63.08
CA VAL A 200 24.41 -2.62 -64.12
C VAL A 200 25.48 -1.61 -63.77
N GLY A 201 26.58 -1.63 -64.51
CA GLY A 201 27.58 -0.57 -64.48
C GLY A 201 27.22 0.53 -65.48
N PHE A 202 27.22 1.80 -65.07
CA PHE A 202 26.93 2.92 -65.96
C PHE A 202 28.03 3.98 -65.97
N SER A 203 28.27 4.59 -67.12
CA SER A 203 29.09 5.81 -67.24
C SER A 203 28.52 6.70 -68.35
N SER A 204 29.26 6.99 -69.42
CA SER A 204 28.81 7.74 -70.60
C SER A 204 29.21 7.03 -71.89
N PRO A 205 28.43 7.11 -72.99
CA PRO A 205 28.80 6.53 -74.28
C PRO A 205 30.15 7.02 -74.80
N GLY A 206 30.92 6.13 -75.46
CA GLY A 206 32.14 6.50 -76.20
C GLY A 206 33.49 6.23 -75.51
N TYR A 207 33.53 5.39 -74.47
CA TYR A 207 34.77 4.95 -73.79
C TYR A 207 35.04 3.46 -74.05
N ASP A 208 36.31 3.06 -74.28
CA ASP A 208 36.72 1.79 -74.93
C ASP A 208 36.10 0.48 -74.42
N TYR A 209 35.73 0.36 -73.14
CA TYR A 209 35.23 -0.89 -72.54
C TYR A 209 33.76 -0.85 -72.13
N ILE A 210 33.17 0.35 -71.98
CA ILE A 210 31.74 0.52 -71.75
C ILE A 210 31.15 0.62 -73.14
N SER A 211 30.29 -0.33 -73.52
CA SER A 211 29.78 -0.43 -74.90
C SER A 211 29.26 0.92 -75.41
N SER A 212 29.10 1.08 -76.73
CA SER A 212 28.54 2.31 -77.32
C SER A 212 27.18 2.74 -76.73
N SER A 213 26.54 1.89 -75.92
CA SER A 213 25.33 2.19 -75.16
C SER A 213 25.53 3.07 -73.92
N GLY A 214 26.73 3.11 -73.31
CA GLY A 214 26.99 3.80 -72.03
C GLY A 214 26.79 2.95 -70.76
N THR A 215 26.45 1.67 -70.90
CA THR A 215 26.35 0.70 -69.79
C THR A 215 27.03 -0.63 -70.08
N LEU A 216 27.29 -1.38 -69.00
CA LEU A 216 27.64 -2.80 -68.99
C LEU A 216 26.69 -3.51 -68.03
N SER A 217 26.29 -4.73 -68.34
CA SER A 217 25.37 -5.48 -67.49
C SER A 217 25.69 -6.97 -67.44
N GLU A 218 25.51 -7.55 -66.26
CA GLU A 218 25.35 -8.99 -66.06
C GLU A 218 23.89 -9.20 -65.64
N ASN A 219 23.18 -10.08 -66.36
CA ASN A 219 21.76 -10.35 -66.11
C ASN A 219 21.54 -10.98 -64.73
N ILE A 220 20.31 -10.87 -64.23
CA ILE A 220 19.89 -11.49 -62.97
C ILE A 220 20.08 -13.01 -63.04
N ASP A 221 20.83 -13.57 -62.09
CA ASP A 221 20.97 -15.00 -61.86
C ASP A 221 21.16 -15.23 -60.35
N SER A 222 21.08 -16.48 -59.91
CA SER A 222 21.24 -16.86 -58.51
C SER A 222 22.58 -16.41 -57.95
N SER A 223 22.57 -15.84 -56.74
CA SER A 223 23.79 -15.38 -56.06
C SER A 223 24.73 -16.51 -55.64
N ASP A 224 24.27 -17.77 -55.62
CA ASP A 224 25.12 -18.95 -55.36
C ASP A 224 25.77 -19.54 -56.63
N ASN A 225 25.42 -19.04 -57.82
CA ASN A 225 26.02 -19.50 -59.06
C ASN A 225 27.44 -18.94 -59.21
N GLN A 226 28.45 -19.78 -58.95
CA GLN A 226 29.85 -19.37 -58.98
C GLN A 226 30.31 -18.81 -60.33
N ALA A 227 29.75 -19.29 -61.46
CA ALA A 227 30.08 -18.75 -62.78
C ALA A 227 29.51 -17.34 -62.96
N HIS A 228 28.31 -17.09 -62.42
CA HIS A 228 27.70 -15.76 -62.42
C HIS A 228 28.45 -14.79 -61.51
N ILE A 229 28.85 -15.20 -60.30
CA ILE A 229 29.70 -14.39 -59.40
C ILE A 229 31.01 -14.01 -60.10
N THR A 230 31.65 -14.93 -60.83
CA THR A 230 32.87 -14.63 -61.60
C THR A 230 32.60 -13.58 -62.67
N ARG A 231 31.50 -13.70 -63.44
CA ARG A 231 31.13 -12.69 -64.45
C ARG A 231 30.84 -11.32 -63.85
N ILE A 232 30.18 -11.24 -62.69
CA ILE A 232 29.99 -9.99 -61.94
C ILE A 232 31.35 -9.36 -61.60
N ASN A 233 32.27 -10.15 -61.03
CA ASN A 233 33.58 -9.64 -60.64
C ASN A 233 34.40 -9.19 -61.85
N ASP A 234 34.34 -9.93 -62.97
CA ASP A 234 35.02 -9.58 -64.23
C ASP A 234 34.45 -8.29 -64.85
N LEU A 235 33.14 -8.07 -64.75
CA LEU A 235 32.48 -6.83 -65.17
C LEU A 235 32.98 -5.65 -64.31
N LEU A 236 33.02 -5.82 -63.00
CA LEU A 236 33.45 -4.77 -62.07
C LEU A 236 34.97 -4.54 -62.08
N ALA A 237 35.77 -5.48 -62.56
CA ALA A 237 37.22 -5.34 -62.69
C ALA A 237 37.64 -4.32 -63.75
N LYS A 238 36.75 -3.92 -64.66
CA LYS A 238 37.01 -2.88 -65.67
C LYS A 238 37.29 -1.53 -65.01
N ASP A 239 38.02 -0.67 -65.72
CA ASP A 239 38.34 0.69 -65.25
C ASP A 239 37.09 1.57 -65.18
N PHE A 240 36.94 2.30 -64.07
CA PHE A 240 35.87 3.27 -63.89
C PHE A 240 36.33 4.60 -64.51
N LYS A 241 35.72 4.98 -65.64
CA LYS A 241 36.09 6.09 -66.54
C LYS A 241 34.84 6.60 -67.27
N GLY A 242 34.83 7.91 -67.55
CA GLY A 242 33.76 8.58 -68.29
C GLY A 242 32.87 9.44 -67.41
N GLY A 243 31.77 9.93 -67.97
CA GLY A 243 30.77 10.75 -67.27
C GLY A 243 29.76 9.92 -66.47
N THR A 244 28.75 10.60 -65.92
CA THR A 244 27.81 10.02 -64.96
C THR A 244 26.39 10.05 -65.52
N PHE A 245 25.99 9.02 -66.28
CA PHE A 245 24.64 8.90 -66.84
C PHE A 245 23.71 8.10 -65.91
N THR A 246 23.49 8.60 -64.70
CA THR A 246 22.71 7.91 -63.65
C THR A 246 21.31 7.52 -64.12
N GLN A 247 20.67 8.36 -64.94
CA GLN A 247 19.36 8.04 -65.52
C GLN A 247 19.38 6.73 -66.31
N LEU A 248 20.43 6.51 -67.12
CA LEU A 248 20.56 5.31 -67.92
C LEU A 248 20.80 4.08 -67.03
N GLY A 249 21.62 4.21 -65.98
CA GLY A 249 21.83 3.14 -65.00
C GLY A 249 20.52 2.69 -64.34
N ILE A 250 19.71 3.65 -63.85
CA ILE A 250 18.40 3.37 -63.26
C ILE A 250 17.48 2.70 -64.29
N ARG A 251 17.40 3.24 -65.52
CA ARG A 251 16.55 2.69 -66.58
C ARG A 251 16.93 1.25 -66.92
N THR A 252 18.22 0.98 -67.11
CA THR A 252 18.71 -0.36 -67.45
C THR A 252 18.47 -1.33 -66.29
N GLY A 253 18.70 -0.91 -65.04
CA GLY A 253 18.40 -1.73 -63.88
C GLY A 253 16.90 -2.03 -63.75
N GLN A 254 16.04 -1.04 -63.99
CA GLN A 254 14.60 -1.24 -63.96
C GLN A 254 14.13 -2.19 -65.05
N ASN A 255 14.65 -2.05 -66.28
CA ASN A 255 14.33 -2.97 -67.38
C ASN A 255 14.77 -4.40 -67.06
N MET A 256 15.89 -4.57 -66.36
CA MET A 256 16.36 -5.89 -65.91
C MET A 256 15.42 -6.50 -64.87
N LEU A 257 14.96 -5.73 -63.87
CA LEU A 257 13.99 -6.18 -62.87
C LEU A 257 12.62 -6.51 -63.47
N ALA A 258 12.18 -5.72 -64.46
CA ALA A 258 10.91 -5.87 -65.16
C ALA A 258 10.92 -6.97 -66.23
N GLY A 259 12.11 -7.40 -66.68
CA GLY A 259 12.27 -8.45 -67.69
C GLY A 259 11.80 -9.83 -67.22
N ASP A 260 11.66 -10.02 -65.91
CA ASP A 260 11.08 -11.22 -65.32
C ASP A 260 9.70 -10.92 -64.71
N SER A 261 8.66 -11.55 -65.27
CA SER A 261 7.25 -11.41 -64.85
C SER A 261 6.90 -12.18 -63.56
N ASN A 262 7.91 -12.67 -62.83
CA ASN A 262 7.72 -13.28 -61.52
C ASN A 262 7.09 -12.29 -60.50
N ASN A 263 6.64 -12.81 -59.36
CA ASN A 263 6.11 -12.02 -58.25
C ASN A 263 7.12 -11.82 -57.11
N HIS A 264 8.43 -11.90 -57.42
CA HIS A 264 9.50 -11.68 -56.45
C HIS A 264 9.52 -10.23 -56.01
N LYS A 265 10.08 -9.98 -54.81
CA LYS A 265 10.40 -8.62 -54.38
C LYS A 265 11.47 -8.07 -55.32
N LYS A 266 11.24 -6.86 -55.85
CA LYS A 266 12.16 -6.17 -56.76
C LYS A 266 12.90 -5.06 -56.00
N MET A 267 14.23 -5.17 -55.93
CA MET A 267 15.09 -4.22 -55.23
C MET A 267 16.17 -3.68 -56.16
N MET A 268 16.46 -2.39 -56.06
CA MET A 268 17.56 -1.74 -56.75
C MET A 268 18.48 -1.08 -55.73
N ILE A 269 19.78 -1.34 -55.77
CA ILE A 269 20.77 -0.71 -54.89
C ILE A 269 21.73 0.11 -55.75
N MET A 270 21.59 1.43 -55.68
CA MET A 270 22.40 2.35 -56.48
C MET A 270 23.59 2.89 -55.68
N LEU A 271 24.79 2.81 -56.25
CA LEU A 271 26.02 3.36 -55.67
C LEU A 271 26.60 4.42 -56.61
N THR A 272 26.70 5.67 -56.18
CA THR A 272 27.20 6.79 -57.00
C THR A 272 27.79 7.90 -56.15
N ASP A 273 28.71 8.69 -56.72
CA ASP A 273 29.23 9.92 -56.09
C ASP A 273 28.45 11.20 -56.49
N GLY A 274 27.35 11.02 -57.22
CA GLY A 274 26.09 11.75 -57.01
C GLY A 274 25.80 12.97 -57.88
N VAL A 275 26.63 13.32 -58.86
CA VAL A 275 26.28 14.36 -59.84
C VAL A 275 26.05 13.74 -61.23
N PRO A 276 24.81 13.63 -61.72
CA PRO A 276 24.55 13.16 -63.07
C PRO A 276 25.03 14.19 -64.09
N THR A 277 25.96 13.82 -64.97
CA THR A 277 26.52 14.72 -66.01
C THR A 277 26.02 14.39 -67.42
N PHE A 278 25.16 13.38 -67.54
CA PHE A 278 24.46 13.01 -68.76
C PHE A 278 23.01 12.66 -68.41
N SER A 279 22.07 13.06 -69.27
CA SER A 279 20.68 12.60 -69.22
C SER A 279 20.08 12.51 -70.62
N TYR A 280 18.98 11.78 -70.77
CA TYR A 280 18.09 11.96 -71.90
C TYR A 280 17.35 13.28 -71.77
N LYS A 281 17.12 13.93 -72.91
CA LYS A 281 16.36 15.17 -72.96
C LYS A 281 14.94 14.94 -72.47
N VAL A 282 14.51 15.75 -71.50
CA VAL A 282 13.17 15.69 -70.93
C VAL A 282 12.16 16.16 -71.98
N THR A 283 11.06 15.43 -72.16
CA THR A 283 9.96 15.78 -73.08
C THR A 283 8.60 15.90 -72.40
N GLY A 284 8.50 15.48 -71.14
CA GLY A 284 7.35 15.70 -70.27
C GLY A 284 7.79 15.80 -68.81
N THR A 285 7.05 16.53 -67.99
CA THR A 285 7.38 16.78 -66.58
C THR A 285 6.15 16.75 -65.68
N THR A 286 6.36 16.49 -64.40
CA THR A 286 5.41 16.73 -63.31
C THR A 286 6.11 17.35 -62.11
N THR A 287 5.38 17.96 -61.18
CA THR A 287 5.94 18.51 -59.94
C THR A 287 5.32 17.79 -58.74
N ILE A 288 6.16 17.28 -57.85
CA ILE A 288 5.74 16.64 -56.60
C ILE A 288 6.48 17.34 -55.46
N ASN A 289 5.72 17.86 -54.48
CA ASN A 289 6.28 18.59 -53.33
C ASN A 289 7.31 19.67 -53.70
N GLY A 290 7.04 20.42 -54.78
CA GLY A 290 7.92 21.49 -55.25
C GLY A 290 9.16 21.05 -56.04
N THR A 291 9.37 19.74 -56.24
CA THR A 291 10.45 19.21 -57.08
C THR A 291 9.92 18.77 -58.44
N ASP A 292 10.61 19.15 -59.52
CA ASP A 292 10.24 18.77 -60.88
C ASP A 292 10.86 17.42 -61.28
N TYR A 293 10.04 16.51 -61.80
CA TYR A 293 10.39 15.16 -62.25
C TYR A 293 10.06 15.03 -63.74
N GLY A 294 11.00 14.53 -64.53
CA GLY A 294 10.75 14.13 -65.91
C GLY A 294 9.84 12.90 -65.95
N THR A 295 8.81 12.92 -66.80
CA THR A 295 7.87 11.80 -66.95
C THR A 295 8.01 11.08 -68.29
N THR A 296 8.54 11.77 -69.30
CA THR A 296 8.87 11.22 -70.62
C THR A 296 10.19 11.80 -71.12
N PHE A 297 10.89 11.02 -71.93
CA PHE A 297 12.26 11.32 -72.38
C PHE A 297 12.42 11.08 -73.89
N GLY A 298 13.16 11.95 -74.54
CA GLY A 298 13.54 11.80 -75.95
C GLY A 298 14.74 10.87 -76.14
N THR A 299 15.16 10.72 -77.41
CA THR A 299 16.36 9.96 -77.79
C THR A 299 17.64 10.81 -77.80
N ILE A 300 17.49 12.13 -77.86
CA ILE A 300 18.59 13.10 -77.75
C ILE A 300 19.06 13.17 -76.29
N ARG A 301 20.36 13.38 -76.08
CA ARG A 301 20.97 13.51 -74.76
C ARG A 301 21.33 14.96 -74.45
N ASP A 302 21.20 15.29 -73.18
CA ASP A 302 21.80 16.45 -72.55
C ASP A 302 23.16 16.01 -71.98
N GLU A 303 24.25 16.61 -72.46
CA GLU A 303 25.63 16.13 -72.20
C GLU A 303 26.55 17.21 -71.62
N PRO A 304 26.23 17.80 -70.45
CA PRO A 304 27.08 18.81 -69.82
C PRO A 304 28.45 18.27 -69.34
N GLY A 305 28.62 16.95 -69.26
CA GLY A 305 29.91 16.25 -69.19
C GLY A 305 30.56 16.21 -67.80
N PHE A 306 30.74 17.36 -67.16
CA PHE A 306 31.43 17.50 -65.86
C PHE A 306 30.61 18.23 -64.78
N THR A 307 29.39 18.66 -65.11
CA THR A 307 28.44 19.34 -64.22
C THR A 307 27.03 18.83 -64.54
N SER A 308 26.07 18.96 -63.62
CA SER A 308 24.67 18.71 -63.95
C SER A 308 24.05 19.86 -64.74
N GLN A 309 24.59 21.08 -64.63
CA GLN A 309 24.05 22.28 -65.26
C GLN A 309 24.16 22.21 -66.78
N LEU A 310 23.07 22.48 -67.50
CA LEU A 310 23.08 22.46 -68.97
C LEU A 310 23.79 23.69 -69.53
N TRP A 311 24.68 23.47 -70.51
CA TRP A 311 25.42 24.53 -71.18
C TRP A 311 25.74 24.16 -72.63
N GLN A 312 26.06 25.18 -73.41
CA GLN A 312 26.53 25.05 -74.79
C GLN A 312 27.70 26.02 -75.05
N ILE A 313 28.43 25.80 -76.15
CA ILE A 313 29.50 26.69 -76.57
C ILE A 313 28.94 27.72 -77.54
N TYR A 314 29.16 29.00 -77.24
CA TYR A 314 28.97 30.10 -78.19
C TYR A 314 30.31 30.79 -78.44
N GLY A 315 30.89 30.57 -79.62
CA GLY A 315 32.26 31.00 -79.92
C GLY A 315 33.29 30.23 -79.08
N ARG A 316 33.93 30.90 -78.13
CA ARG A 316 34.90 30.30 -77.17
C ARG A 316 34.40 30.27 -75.72
N THR A 317 33.17 30.72 -75.47
CA THR A 317 32.64 30.87 -74.11
C THR A 317 31.52 29.87 -73.87
N ARG A 318 31.51 29.27 -72.66
CA ARG A 318 30.40 28.42 -72.20
C ARG A 318 29.26 29.31 -71.71
N VAL A 319 28.03 29.00 -72.12
CA VAL A 319 26.83 29.70 -71.70
C VAL A 319 25.77 28.70 -71.26
N ALA A 320 24.96 29.05 -70.26
CA ALA A 320 23.85 28.21 -69.80
C ALA A 320 22.86 27.91 -70.95
N SER A 321 22.36 26.68 -71.01
CA SER A 321 21.52 26.18 -72.10
C SER A 321 20.27 25.47 -71.57
N ALA A 322 19.46 26.20 -70.80
CA ALA A 322 18.18 25.70 -70.31
C ALA A 322 17.13 25.64 -71.43
N TYR A 323 16.16 24.73 -71.31
CA TYR A 323 15.00 24.63 -72.21
C TYR A 323 13.70 24.47 -71.42
N THR A 324 12.55 24.68 -72.07
CA THR A 324 11.23 24.61 -71.42
C THR A 324 10.45 23.39 -71.88
N VAL A 325 9.86 22.65 -70.93
CA VAL A 325 8.99 21.49 -71.17
C VAL A 325 7.78 21.60 -70.27
N SER A 326 6.56 21.50 -70.81
CA SER A 326 5.31 21.58 -70.04
C SER A 326 5.24 22.78 -69.07
N GLY A 327 5.78 23.94 -69.48
CA GLY A 327 5.83 25.16 -68.66
C GLY A 327 6.90 25.17 -67.56
N LYS A 328 7.77 24.17 -67.50
CA LYS A 328 8.88 24.04 -66.54
C LYS A 328 10.22 24.26 -67.22
N THR A 329 11.12 24.98 -66.55
CA THR A 329 12.47 25.22 -67.04
C THR A 329 13.40 24.08 -66.62
N ILE A 330 13.92 23.35 -67.61
CA ILE A 330 14.94 22.32 -67.43
C ILE A 330 16.29 22.97 -67.62
N LYS A 331 17.03 23.10 -66.51
CA LYS A 331 18.32 23.78 -66.43
C LYS A 331 19.49 22.87 -66.09
N ASP A 332 19.20 21.64 -65.67
CA ASP A 332 20.17 20.62 -65.31
C ASP A 332 19.61 19.21 -65.60
N THR A 333 20.44 18.20 -65.41
CA THR A 333 20.13 16.77 -65.63
C THR A 333 19.24 16.16 -64.54
N TRP A 334 19.01 16.86 -63.41
CA TRP A 334 18.32 16.30 -62.25
C TRP A 334 16.85 15.91 -62.50
N PRO A 335 16.01 16.73 -63.17
CA PRO A 335 14.64 16.32 -63.49
C PRO A 335 14.58 14.99 -64.23
N ALA A 336 15.54 14.71 -65.12
CA ALA A 336 15.58 13.47 -65.86
C ALA A 336 15.93 12.28 -64.96
N THR A 337 16.97 12.41 -64.14
CA THR A 337 17.41 11.36 -63.21
C THR A 337 16.36 11.06 -62.15
N LEU A 338 15.81 12.10 -61.52
CA LEU A 338 14.73 11.98 -60.54
C LEU A 338 13.49 11.34 -61.17
N GLY A 339 13.14 11.77 -62.38
CA GLY A 339 12.03 11.23 -63.14
C GLY A 339 12.13 9.72 -63.37
N GLU A 340 13.30 9.24 -63.78
CA GLU A 340 13.52 7.80 -63.98
C GLU A 340 13.40 7.01 -62.67
N SER A 341 13.94 7.55 -61.58
CA SER A 341 13.80 6.92 -60.25
C SER A 341 12.34 6.82 -59.81
N LEU A 342 11.53 7.84 -60.13
CA LEU A 342 10.10 7.85 -59.83
C LEU A 342 9.35 6.80 -60.65
N ILE A 343 9.71 6.61 -61.92
CA ILE A 343 9.14 5.58 -62.78
C ILE A 343 9.45 4.18 -62.20
N ALA A 344 10.70 3.92 -61.81
CA ALA A 344 11.08 2.64 -61.19
C ALA A 344 10.28 2.36 -59.90
N LYS A 345 10.18 3.35 -59.00
CA LYS A 345 9.40 3.23 -57.75
C LYS A 345 7.91 3.00 -58.00
N ASN A 346 7.32 3.67 -59.00
CA ASN A 346 5.92 3.48 -59.37
C ASN A 346 5.63 2.10 -59.99
N GLN A 347 6.66 1.40 -60.49
CA GLN A 347 6.55 0.01 -60.95
C GLN A 347 6.71 -1.01 -59.80
N GLY A 348 6.85 -0.56 -58.55
CA GLY A 348 6.98 -1.41 -57.37
C GLY A 348 8.41 -1.76 -56.97
N THR A 349 9.42 -1.14 -57.59
CA THR A 349 10.83 -1.35 -57.23
C THR A 349 11.20 -0.60 -55.95
N GLU A 350 11.76 -1.30 -54.97
CA GLU A 350 12.36 -0.70 -53.78
C GLU A 350 13.77 -0.17 -54.13
N LEU A 351 13.91 1.15 -54.26
CA LEU A 351 15.18 1.77 -54.67
C LEU A 351 15.96 2.27 -53.43
N HIS A 352 17.10 1.64 -53.18
CA HIS A 352 18.09 2.07 -52.20
C HIS A 352 19.20 2.86 -52.90
N ALA A 353 19.73 3.89 -52.25
CA ALA A 353 20.83 4.68 -52.82
C ALA A 353 21.89 5.05 -51.78
N LEU A 354 23.16 4.92 -52.18
CA LEU A 354 24.32 5.36 -51.42
C LEU A 354 25.01 6.52 -52.14
N GLY A 355 25.06 7.68 -51.49
CA GLY A 355 25.89 8.81 -51.93
C GLY A 355 27.32 8.67 -51.41
N ILE A 356 28.29 8.43 -52.31
CA ILE A 356 29.69 8.16 -51.93
C ILE A 356 30.49 9.44 -52.01
N GLN A 357 30.85 10.00 -50.85
CA GLN A 357 31.69 11.20 -50.72
C GLN A 357 31.22 12.32 -51.65
N LEU A 358 29.92 12.62 -51.56
CA LEU A 358 29.26 13.62 -52.39
C LEU A 358 30.01 14.95 -52.36
N SER A 359 30.13 15.57 -53.53
CA SER A 359 30.81 16.87 -53.68
C SER A 359 29.89 17.89 -54.33
N LYS A 360 30.26 19.16 -54.20
CA LYS A 360 29.56 20.28 -54.84
C LYS A 360 29.62 20.17 -56.37
N ASP A 361 28.57 20.65 -57.03
CA ASP A 361 28.56 20.81 -58.48
C ASP A 361 29.02 22.23 -58.83
N VAL A 362 30.16 22.34 -59.54
CA VAL A 362 30.80 23.62 -59.87
C VAL A 362 30.16 24.37 -61.03
N GLY A 363 29.19 23.78 -61.73
CA GLY A 363 28.50 24.44 -62.84
C GLY A 363 29.34 24.57 -64.12
N TYR A 364 28.75 25.15 -65.16
CA TYR A 364 29.41 25.27 -66.47
C TYR A 364 30.61 26.24 -66.49
N THR A 365 30.67 27.16 -65.52
CA THR A 365 31.78 28.11 -65.36
C THR A 365 33.05 27.40 -64.87
N HIS A 366 32.92 26.22 -64.27
CA HIS A 366 34.01 25.44 -63.69
C HIS A 366 34.79 26.23 -62.63
N ASN A 367 34.10 27.14 -61.93
CA ASN A 367 34.69 27.98 -60.90
C ASN A 367 34.34 27.43 -59.52
N ASN A 368 35.35 27.00 -58.76
CA ASN A 368 35.16 26.48 -57.41
C ASN A 368 34.54 27.47 -56.41
N SER A 369 34.59 28.78 -56.70
CA SER A 369 34.01 29.85 -55.86
C SER A 369 32.57 30.21 -56.25
N ASP A 370 32.09 29.75 -57.40
CA ASP A 370 30.76 30.05 -57.96
C ASP A 370 30.08 28.72 -58.34
N THR A 371 29.66 27.99 -57.31
CA THR A 371 29.14 26.63 -57.43
C THR A 371 27.68 26.64 -57.85
N TYR A 372 27.34 25.83 -58.85
CA TYR A 372 25.95 25.67 -59.28
C TYR A 372 25.09 25.02 -58.18
N LEU A 373 25.60 23.98 -57.51
CA LEU A 373 24.95 23.31 -56.39
C LEU A 373 25.94 23.03 -55.27
N THR A 374 25.51 23.27 -54.03
CA THR A 374 26.26 22.84 -52.86
C THR A 374 26.20 21.32 -52.71
N ASP A 375 27.14 20.75 -51.97
CA ASP A 375 27.14 19.36 -51.55
C ASP A 375 25.83 18.97 -50.82
N SER A 376 25.28 19.86 -49.98
CA SER A 376 23.97 19.66 -49.34
C SER A 376 22.84 19.58 -50.37
N GLN A 377 22.84 20.43 -51.40
CA GLN A 377 21.81 20.41 -52.45
C GLN A 377 21.92 19.19 -53.35
N VAL A 378 23.13 18.69 -53.60
CA VAL A 378 23.36 17.40 -54.28
C VAL A 378 22.79 16.27 -53.43
N ARG A 379 23.13 16.24 -52.13
CA ARG A 379 22.62 15.24 -51.17
C ARG A 379 21.10 15.22 -51.08
N ASP A 380 20.46 16.38 -51.02
CA ASP A 380 18.99 16.46 -50.92
C ASP A 380 18.31 15.92 -52.19
N ARG A 381 18.90 16.11 -53.37
CA ARG A 381 18.40 15.48 -54.60
C ARG A 381 18.70 13.98 -54.64
N MET A 382 19.86 13.54 -54.18
CA MET A 382 20.20 12.12 -54.05
C MET A 382 19.21 11.37 -53.15
N LYS A 383 18.79 11.97 -52.03
CA LYS A 383 17.72 11.41 -51.15
C LYS A 383 16.42 11.14 -51.90
N LEU A 384 16.07 12.00 -52.87
CA LEU A 384 14.83 11.86 -53.64
C LEU A 384 14.87 10.73 -54.68
N LEU A 385 16.06 10.22 -55.03
CA LEU A 385 16.19 9.04 -55.88
C LEU A 385 15.69 7.79 -55.14
N ALA A 386 16.11 7.61 -53.89
CA ALA A 386 15.72 6.47 -53.07
C ALA A 386 14.21 6.44 -52.74
N SER A 387 13.73 5.26 -52.37
CA SER A 387 12.47 5.11 -51.65
C SER A 387 12.60 5.77 -50.26
N PRO A 388 11.47 6.22 -49.65
CA PRO A 388 11.51 6.92 -48.37
C PRO A 388 12.31 6.17 -47.30
N GLY A 389 13.31 6.82 -46.71
CA GLY A 389 14.17 6.25 -45.66
C GLY A 389 15.31 5.35 -46.14
N LEU A 390 15.47 5.10 -47.45
CA LEU A 390 16.45 4.14 -48.01
C LEU A 390 17.67 4.82 -48.66
N TYR A 391 17.94 6.09 -48.31
CA TYR A 391 19.14 6.81 -48.71
C TYR A 391 20.15 6.85 -47.57
N GLN A 392 21.44 6.63 -47.88
CA GLN A 392 22.54 6.80 -46.93
C GLN A 392 23.73 7.50 -47.59
N ASP A 393 24.60 8.09 -46.77
CA ASP A 393 25.86 8.68 -47.20
C ASP A 393 27.04 7.81 -46.76
N ALA A 394 28.03 7.66 -47.64
CA ALA A 394 29.33 7.09 -47.32
C ALA A 394 30.39 8.20 -47.35
N ASN A 395 30.98 8.55 -46.22
CA ASN A 395 31.99 9.61 -46.14
C ASN A 395 33.41 9.08 -46.37
N SER A 396 33.57 7.76 -46.43
CA SER A 396 34.84 7.06 -46.63
C SER A 396 34.66 5.79 -47.46
N ALA A 397 35.78 5.24 -47.95
CA ALA A 397 35.82 3.93 -48.59
C ALA A 397 35.26 2.82 -47.68
N SER A 398 35.56 2.84 -46.38
CA SER A 398 35.03 1.86 -45.43
C SER A 398 33.50 1.93 -45.29
N ASP A 399 32.91 3.13 -45.34
CA ASP A 399 31.45 3.29 -45.22
C ASP A 399 30.70 2.58 -46.35
N VAL A 400 31.28 2.55 -47.56
CA VAL A 400 30.71 1.81 -48.70
C VAL A 400 30.62 0.31 -48.41
N THR A 401 31.70 -0.27 -47.85
CA THR A 401 31.71 -1.69 -47.49
C THR A 401 30.75 -1.99 -46.33
N THR A 402 30.68 -1.10 -45.34
CA THR A 402 29.73 -1.21 -44.21
C THR A 402 28.28 -1.16 -44.70
N TYR A 403 27.97 -0.22 -45.59
CA TYR A 403 26.63 -0.09 -46.18
C TYR A 403 26.21 -1.37 -46.89
N LEU A 404 27.05 -1.91 -47.79
CA LEU A 404 26.73 -3.13 -48.52
C LEU A 404 26.62 -4.36 -47.60
N ASN A 405 27.47 -4.46 -46.56
CA ASN A 405 27.31 -5.51 -45.56
C ASN A 405 25.97 -5.40 -44.79
N ASN A 406 25.51 -4.19 -44.50
CA ASN A 406 24.21 -3.97 -43.86
C ASN A 406 23.05 -4.28 -44.82
N GLN A 407 23.15 -3.90 -46.09
CA GLN A 407 22.18 -4.28 -47.12
C GLN A 407 22.06 -5.81 -47.24
N ALA A 408 23.17 -6.55 -47.17
CA ALA A 408 23.13 -8.00 -47.15
C ALA A 408 22.35 -8.51 -45.93
N LYS A 409 22.58 -7.95 -44.73
CA LYS A 409 21.84 -8.31 -43.51
C LYS A 409 20.34 -7.98 -43.61
N ASP A 410 19.99 -6.86 -44.20
CA ASP A 410 18.59 -6.45 -44.41
C ASP A 410 17.88 -7.38 -45.41
N VAL A 411 18.60 -7.88 -46.42
CA VAL A 411 18.12 -8.93 -47.32
C VAL A 411 17.94 -10.25 -46.56
N LEU A 412 18.94 -10.67 -45.78
CA LEU A 412 18.87 -11.87 -44.95
C LEU A 412 17.67 -11.84 -44.00
N SER A 413 17.38 -10.70 -43.38
CA SER A 413 16.27 -10.59 -42.42
C SER A 413 14.89 -10.78 -43.03
N GLN A 414 14.73 -10.63 -44.36
CA GLN A 414 13.48 -10.93 -45.06
C GLN A 414 13.14 -12.42 -45.09
N PHE A 415 14.12 -13.29 -44.82
CA PHE A 415 13.95 -14.75 -44.79
C PHE A 415 13.75 -15.30 -43.37
N ASN A 416 13.73 -14.42 -42.37
CA ASN A 416 13.42 -14.77 -40.99
C ASN A 416 11.89 -14.83 -40.79
N THR A 417 11.41 -15.79 -40.00
CA THR A 417 10.00 -15.81 -39.58
C THR A 417 9.66 -14.69 -38.59
N VAL A 418 10.67 -14.17 -37.89
CA VAL A 418 10.56 -12.97 -37.04
C VAL A 418 11.42 -11.87 -37.65
N ASN A 419 10.76 -10.80 -38.10
CA ASN A 419 11.39 -9.67 -38.79
C ASN A 419 10.75 -8.37 -38.32
N GLN A 420 11.54 -7.53 -37.63
CA GLN A 420 11.05 -6.37 -36.88
C GLN A 420 9.93 -6.72 -35.88
N GLY A 421 10.03 -7.89 -35.26
CA GLY A 421 9.03 -8.36 -34.29
C GLY A 421 8.97 -7.48 -33.04
N THR A 422 7.79 -7.44 -32.42
CA THR A 422 7.51 -6.63 -31.23
C THR A 422 6.79 -7.41 -30.13
N ILE A 423 7.08 -7.09 -28.87
CA ILE A 423 6.35 -7.58 -27.69
C ILE A 423 5.71 -6.39 -26.98
N SER A 424 4.44 -6.53 -26.56
CA SER A 424 3.77 -5.64 -25.62
C SER A 424 3.42 -6.42 -24.35
N ASP A 425 3.99 -6.01 -23.23
CA ASP A 425 3.86 -6.70 -21.95
C ASP A 425 3.41 -5.76 -20.81
N PRO A 426 2.10 -5.47 -20.72
CA PRO A 426 1.55 -4.60 -19.67
C PRO A 426 1.62 -5.29 -18.30
N LEU A 427 1.98 -4.56 -17.26
CA LEU A 427 2.05 -5.08 -15.88
C LEU A 427 0.65 -5.36 -15.31
N GLY A 428 0.53 -6.40 -14.49
CA GLY A 428 -0.70 -6.74 -13.78
C GLY A 428 -1.00 -5.73 -12.68
N SER A 429 -2.28 -5.46 -12.41
CA SER A 429 -2.69 -4.41 -11.46
C SER A 429 -2.22 -4.65 -10.01
N GLN A 430 -2.03 -5.91 -9.63
CA GLN A 430 -1.55 -6.30 -8.30
C GLN A 430 -0.02 -6.40 -8.23
N PHE A 431 0.70 -5.98 -9.27
CA PHE A 431 2.16 -6.09 -9.31
C PHE A 431 2.80 -4.72 -9.47
N ILE A 432 4.00 -4.59 -8.94
CA ILE A 432 4.92 -3.48 -9.17
C ILE A 432 6.21 -4.05 -9.75
N TYR A 433 6.91 -3.27 -10.58
CA TYR A 433 8.20 -3.73 -11.08
C TYR A 433 9.23 -3.81 -9.95
N GLY A 434 10.14 -4.77 -10.05
CA GLY A 434 11.36 -4.79 -9.26
C GLY A 434 12.32 -3.66 -9.63
N ASP A 435 13.37 -3.54 -8.83
CA ASP A 435 14.45 -2.55 -8.99
C ASP A 435 15.39 -2.88 -10.17
N ASP A 436 15.20 -4.05 -10.78
CA ASP A 436 16.02 -4.50 -11.89
C ASP A 436 15.73 -3.73 -13.20
N THR A 437 16.77 -3.68 -14.03
CA THR A 437 16.65 -3.21 -15.41
C THR A 437 16.40 -4.42 -16.29
N PRO A 438 15.34 -4.45 -17.11
CA PRO A 438 15.08 -5.56 -18.01
C PRO A 438 16.30 -5.85 -18.88
N THR A 439 16.67 -7.12 -18.96
CA THR A 439 17.83 -7.58 -19.74
C THR A 439 17.38 -8.38 -20.94
N VAL A 440 18.21 -8.43 -21.98
CA VAL A 440 18.01 -9.28 -23.17
C VAL A 440 19.31 -10.00 -23.51
N LYS A 441 19.21 -11.29 -23.85
CA LYS A 441 20.34 -12.12 -24.29
C LYS A 441 19.94 -13.09 -25.38
N SER A 442 20.92 -13.48 -26.21
CA SER A 442 20.81 -14.58 -27.16
C SER A 442 20.96 -15.92 -26.41
N VAL A 443 20.03 -16.85 -26.62
CA VAL A 443 20.02 -18.18 -25.97
C VAL A 443 19.86 -19.34 -26.95
N GLY A 444 19.62 -19.06 -28.23
CA GLY A 444 19.53 -20.06 -29.29
C GLY A 444 20.88 -20.71 -29.60
N THR A 445 20.87 -21.84 -30.31
CA THR A 445 22.10 -22.48 -30.80
C THR A 445 22.78 -21.65 -31.89
N SER A 446 22.04 -20.75 -32.55
CA SER A 446 22.57 -19.69 -33.40
C SER A 446 22.59 -18.35 -32.66
N VAL A 447 23.70 -17.62 -32.76
CA VAL A 447 23.87 -16.31 -32.10
C VAL A 447 23.03 -15.22 -32.77
N VAL A 448 22.33 -14.43 -31.96
CA VAL A 448 21.68 -13.18 -32.38
C VAL A 448 22.66 -12.03 -32.20
N GLN A 449 23.19 -11.51 -33.31
CA GLN A 449 24.21 -10.46 -33.31
C GLN A 449 23.64 -9.10 -32.87
N ASN A 450 22.45 -8.76 -33.35
CA ASN A 450 21.76 -7.51 -33.02
C ASN A 450 20.58 -7.83 -32.11
N LEU A 451 20.77 -7.68 -30.80
CA LEU A 451 19.70 -7.92 -29.83
C LEU A 451 18.59 -6.87 -29.97
N PRO A 452 17.33 -7.25 -29.71
CA PRO A 452 16.22 -6.31 -29.78
C PRO A 452 16.31 -5.26 -28.67
N THR A 453 15.63 -4.14 -28.88
CA THR A 453 15.55 -3.06 -27.90
C THR A 453 14.47 -3.37 -26.88
N VAL A 454 14.80 -3.33 -25.59
CA VAL A 454 13.83 -3.50 -24.49
C VAL A 454 13.63 -2.15 -23.81
N THR A 455 12.37 -1.75 -23.66
CA THR A 455 11.99 -0.49 -23.01
C THR A 455 11.02 -0.77 -21.86
N LYS A 456 11.30 -0.19 -20.70
CA LYS A 456 10.42 -0.20 -19.53
C LYS A 456 9.78 1.18 -19.44
N SER A 457 8.47 1.24 -19.61
CA SER A 457 7.67 2.46 -19.42
C SER A 457 6.69 2.24 -18.25
N ASN A 458 6.16 3.30 -17.66
CA ASN A 458 5.26 3.17 -16.50
C ASN A 458 4.07 2.24 -16.84
N GLY A 459 4.11 1.02 -16.28
CA GLY A 459 3.09 -0.01 -16.43
C GLY A 459 3.23 -0.96 -17.63
N SER A 460 4.31 -0.90 -18.43
CA SER A 460 4.51 -1.84 -19.54
C SER A 460 5.99 -2.03 -19.94
N ILE A 461 6.35 -3.27 -20.26
CA ILE A 461 7.59 -3.62 -20.97
C ILE A 461 7.26 -3.75 -22.46
N SER A 462 8.07 -3.12 -23.31
CA SER A 462 7.95 -3.24 -24.76
C SER A 462 9.28 -3.65 -25.38
N VAL A 463 9.23 -4.60 -26.31
CA VAL A 463 10.39 -5.09 -27.07
C VAL A 463 10.19 -4.75 -28.54
N SER A 464 11.21 -4.23 -29.21
CA SER A 464 11.16 -3.87 -30.63
C SER A 464 12.42 -4.29 -31.38
N ASN A 465 12.35 -4.27 -32.72
CA ASN A 465 13.47 -4.59 -33.62
C ASN A 465 13.98 -6.03 -33.48
N MET A 466 13.08 -6.97 -33.18
CA MET A 466 13.43 -8.39 -33.07
C MET A 466 13.57 -9.01 -34.46
N ASN A 467 14.73 -9.59 -34.75
CA ASN A 467 15.02 -10.28 -36.02
C ASN A 467 15.63 -11.64 -35.72
N LEU A 468 14.87 -12.72 -35.90
CA LEU A 468 15.27 -14.07 -35.51
C LEU A 468 15.02 -15.05 -36.66
N GLY A 469 16.11 -15.61 -37.19
CA GLY A 469 16.11 -16.68 -38.18
C GLY A 469 16.26 -18.06 -37.55
N LYS A 470 16.78 -19.02 -38.33
CA LYS A 470 17.00 -20.40 -37.88
C LYS A 470 17.75 -20.48 -36.57
N ASP A 471 17.16 -21.19 -35.61
CA ASP A 471 17.81 -21.52 -34.34
C ASP A 471 18.26 -20.31 -33.51
N GLN A 472 17.78 -19.11 -33.85
CA GLN A 472 18.00 -17.88 -33.12
C GLN A 472 16.88 -17.68 -32.11
N GLU A 473 17.26 -17.46 -30.85
CA GLU A 473 16.32 -17.25 -29.75
C GLU A 473 16.85 -16.16 -28.83
N VAL A 474 15.95 -15.29 -28.38
CA VAL A 474 16.23 -14.28 -27.35
C VAL A 474 15.43 -14.57 -26.10
N GLN A 475 16.04 -14.28 -24.95
CA GLN A 475 15.39 -14.27 -23.65
C GLN A 475 15.42 -12.85 -23.08
N ILE A 476 14.26 -12.35 -22.70
CA ILE A 476 14.09 -11.12 -21.92
C ILE A 476 13.82 -11.53 -20.48
N HIS A 477 14.54 -10.94 -19.54
CA HIS A 477 14.35 -11.15 -18.10
C HIS A 477 14.04 -9.82 -17.41
N TYR A 478 13.09 -9.83 -16.49
CA TYR A 478 12.79 -8.73 -15.58
C TYR A 478 12.20 -9.27 -14.27
N GLN A 479 12.09 -8.43 -13.24
CA GLN A 479 11.48 -8.79 -11.95
C GLN A 479 10.20 -8.00 -11.63
N VAL A 480 9.32 -8.63 -10.85
CA VAL A 480 8.11 -8.00 -10.30
C VAL A 480 7.89 -8.40 -8.85
N HIS A 481 7.36 -7.48 -8.05
CA HIS A 481 6.83 -7.76 -6.72
C HIS A 481 5.30 -7.85 -6.77
N LEU A 482 4.74 -8.82 -6.05
CA LEU A 482 3.32 -8.79 -5.71
C LEU A 482 3.08 -7.65 -4.70
N ASN A 483 2.18 -6.73 -5.02
CA ASN A 483 1.84 -5.59 -4.19
C ASN A 483 0.92 -6.04 -3.05
N THR A 484 1.48 -6.52 -1.95
CA THR A 484 0.71 -6.98 -0.78
C THR A 484 0.16 -5.83 0.05
N GLU A 485 0.67 -4.62 -0.14
CA GLU A 485 0.33 -3.45 0.68
C GLU A 485 -0.88 -2.65 0.19
N SER A 486 -1.45 -2.99 -0.97
CA SER A 486 -2.66 -2.35 -1.45
C SER A 486 -3.88 -2.76 -0.61
N ASP A 487 -4.85 -1.85 -0.49
CA ASP A 487 -6.05 -2.09 0.32
C ASP A 487 -6.99 -3.15 -0.32
N ASP A 488 -6.82 -3.45 -1.60
CA ASP A 488 -7.53 -4.50 -2.35
C ASP A 488 -6.79 -5.85 -2.41
N PHE A 489 -5.62 -5.95 -1.77
CA PHE A 489 -4.90 -7.22 -1.69
C PHE A 489 -5.72 -8.27 -0.91
N GLN A 490 -5.83 -9.46 -1.50
CA GLN A 490 -6.43 -10.64 -0.91
C GLN A 490 -5.37 -11.75 -0.81
N PRO A 491 -5.13 -12.30 0.39
CA PRO A 491 -4.22 -13.39 0.56
C PRO A 491 -4.77 -14.69 -0.03
N ASP A 492 -3.86 -15.58 -0.41
CA ASP A 492 -4.13 -16.87 -1.04
C ASP A 492 -4.95 -16.77 -2.35
N TYR A 493 -4.95 -15.59 -2.97
CA TYR A 493 -5.65 -15.26 -4.22
C TYR A 493 -4.66 -15.11 -5.39
N TRP A 494 -4.93 -15.76 -6.50
CA TRP A 494 -4.13 -15.72 -7.73
C TRP A 494 -4.35 -14.42 -8.50
N TYR A 495 -3.28 -13.65 -8.65
CA TYR A 495 -3.22 -12.47 -9.47
C TYR A 495 -2.33 -12.72 -10.69
N GLN A 496 -2.80 -12.34 -11.87
CA GLN A 496 -1.98 -12.39 -13.09
C GLN A 496 -0.86 -11.35 -13.00
N MET A 497 0.38 -11.77 -13.26
CA MET A 497 1.57 -10.88 -13.18
C MET A 497 1.54 -9.77 -14.22
N ASN A 498 0.82 -9.99 -15.31
CA ASN A 498 0.74 -9.11 -16.45
C ASN A 498 -0.70 -9.03 -16.97
N GLY A 499 -1.00 -7.98 -17.72
CA GLY A 499 -2.15 -7.97 -18.62
C GLY A 499 -1.89 -8.85 -19.85
N LYS A 500 -2.76 -8.73 -20.84
CA LYS A 500 -2.62 -9.44 -22.13
C LYS A 500 -1.25 -9.12 -22.75
N THR A 501 -0.37 -10.12 -22.74
CA THR A 501 0.99 -10.03 -23.27
C THR A 501 1.00 -10.56 -24.70
N THR A 502 1.41 -9.75 -25.66
CA THR A 502 1.35 -10.10 -27.09
C THR A 502 2.72 -10.09 -27.76
N PHE A 503 2.89 -10.97 -28.74
CA PHE A 503 4.01 -10.99 -29.68
C PHE A 503 3.49 -10.80 -31.10
N THR A 504 4.10 -9.89 -31.85
CA THR A 504 3.81 -9.68 -33.27
C THR A 504 5.08 -10.04 -34.06
N PRO A 505 5.13 -11.20 -34.75
CA PRO A 505 6.35 -11.69 -35.42
C PRO A 505 6.91 -10.75 -36.50
N THR A 506 6.03 -10.17 -37.32
CA THR A 506 6.35 -9.21 -38.37
C THR A 506 5.30 -8.11 -38.42
N LYS A 507 5.64 -6.94 -39.00
CA LYS A 507 4.74 -5.79 -39.10
C LYS A 507 3.36 -6.11 -39.72
N ASP A 508 3.33 -7.07 -40.64
CA ASP A 508 2.11 -7.45 -41.38
C ASP A 508 1.43 -8.72 -40.83
N SER A 509 1.96 -9.30 -39.75
CA SER A 509 1.40 -10.47 -39.09
C SER A 509 0.38 -10.12 -38.00
N ASN A 510 -0.52 -11.05 -37.71
CA ASN A 510 -1.40 -10.95 -36.54
C ASN A 510 -0.60 -11.22 -35.25
N ALA A 511 -0.94 -10.50 -34.18
CA ALA A 511 -0.37 -10.74 -32.87
C ALA A 511 -0.85 -12.08 -32.27
N VAL A 512 0.06 -12.78 -31.61
CA VAL A 512 -0.21 -13.98 -30.80
C VAL A 512 0.01 -13.68 -29.31
N GLU A 513 -0.54 -14.51 -28.43
CA GLU A 513 -0.53 -14.26 -26.98
C GLU A 513 0.45 -15.17 -26.23
N PHE A 514 1.20 -14.59 -25.30
CA PHE A 514 1.97 -15.36 -24.33
C PHE A 514 1.06 -15.88 -23.21
N GLY A 515 1.42 -17.04 -22.64
CA GLY A 515 0.80 -17.54 -21.42
C GLY A 515 1.23 -16.73 -20.20
N VAL A 516 0.31 -15.98 -19.61
CA VAL A 516 0.60 -15.07 -18.49
C VAL A 516 0.64 -15.87 -17.18
N PRO A 517 1.75 -15.80 -16.42
CA PRO A 517 1.83 -16.44 -15.11
C PRO A 517 0.98 -15.70 -14.06
N SER A 518 0.64 -16.40 -12.98
CA SER A 518 -0.05 -15.83 -11.83
C SER A 518 0.70 -16.14 -10.55
N ALA A 519 0.59 -15.25 -9.56
CA ALA A 519 1.14 -15.46 -8.23
C ALA A 519 0.16 -15.07 -7.13
N LYS A 520 0.42 -15.59 -5.94
CA LYS A 520 -0.33 -15.31 -4.72
C LYS A 520 0.61 -15.24 -3.52
N ALA A 521 0.18 -14.52 -2.50
CA ALA A 521 0.89 -14.44 -1.22
C ALA A 521 0.00 -14.88 -0.06
N PRO A 522 0.58 -15.49 1.00
CA PRO A 522 -0.16 -15.90 2.17
C PRO A 522 -0.60 -14.71 3.02
N GLY A 523 -1.69 -14.92 3.75
CA GLY A 523 -2.16 -13.99 4.77
C GLY A 523 -1.62 -14.33 6.15
N THR A 524 -1.85 -13.45 7.09
CA THR A 524 -1.68 -13.69 8.53
C THR A 524 -2.96 -13.31 9.27
N ALA A 525 -2.92 -13.38 10.60
CA ALA A 525 -3.99 -12.94 11.46
C ALA A 525 -3.44 -12.35 12.74
N ILE A 526 -4.18 -11.43 13.37
CA ILE A 526 -3.89 -10.95 14.72
C ILE A 526 -4.91 -11.53 15.71
N LYS A 527 -4.43 -12.13 16.80
CA LYS A 527 -5.29 -12.52 17.92
C LYS A 527 -5.37 -11.39 18.93
N VAL A 528 -6.57 -10.95 19.26
CA VAL A 528 -6.81 -9.90 20.26
C VAL A 528 -7.62 -10.48 21.41
N THR A 529 -7.09 -10.36 22.62
CA THR A 529 -7.75 -10.78 23.86
C THR A 529 -8.04 -9.56 24.72
N LYS A 530 -9.20 -9.54 25.38
CA LYS A 530 -9.61 -8.46 26.27
C LYS A 530 -9.85 -8.96 27.68
N GLN A 531 -9.25 -8.27 28.65
CA GLN A 531 -9.40 -8.54 30.09
C GLN A 531 -10.07 -7.35 30.78
N TRP A 532 -10.92 -7.65 31.75
CA TRP A 532 -11.65 -6.66 32.56
C TRP A 532 -11.25 -6.81 34.02
N GLN A 533 -10.79 -5.73 34.64
CA GLN A 533 -10.43 -5.66 36.06
C GLN A 533 -11.34 -4.63 36.73
N GLU A 534 -12.53 -5.07 37.12
CA GLU A 534 -13.61 -4.24 37.66
C GLU A 534 -13.64 -4.25 39.21
N LEU A 535 -13.89 -3.10 39.82
CA LEU A 535 -13.87 -2.93 41.28
C LEU A 535 -15.21 -3.26 41.94
N VAL A 536 -16.32 -2.77 41.37
CA VAL A 536 -17.63 -2.79 42.04
C VAL A 536 -18.77 -3.28 41.14
N ASP A 537 -18.77 -2.92 39.85
CA ASP A 537 -19.91 -3.13 38.98
C ASP A 537 -19.48 -3.51 37.56
N SER A 538 -19.81 -4.74 37.16
CA SER A 538 -19.61 -5.28 35.82
C SER A 538 -20.77 -4.98 34.86
N SER A 539 -21.90 -4.46 35.36
CA SER A 539 -23.08 -4.14 34.54
C SER A 539 -22.83 -2.97 33.59
N LYS A 540 -21.83 -2.13 33.87
CA LYS A 540 -21.39 -1.02 33.01
C LYS A 540 -20.41 -1.42 31.92
N ARG A 541 -20.08 -2.72 31.80
CA ARG A 541 -19.23 -3.21 30.73
C ARG A 541 -19.94 -3.02 29.38
N PRO A 542 -19.31 -2.39 28.38
CA PRO A 542 -19.92 -2.28 27.06
C PRO A 542 -20.03 -3.66 26.40
N ASP A 543 -20.99 -3.82 25.49
CA ASP A 543 -21.15 -5.06 24.72
C ASP A 543 -20.02 -5.29 23.71
N SER A 544 -19.32 -4.21 23.33
CA SER A 544 -18.16 -4.25 22.43
C SER A 544 -17.19 -3.10 22.66
N ILE A 545 -15.96 -3.26 22.19
CA ILE A 545 -14.95 -2.20 22.14
C ILE A 545 -14.41 -2.07 20.72
N ASN A 546 -13.97 -0.85 20.39
CA ASN A 546 -13.21 -0.56 19.18
C ASN A 546 -11.74 -0.39 19.56
N PHE A 547 -10.84 -0.98 18.79
CA PHE A 547 -9.40 -0.83 18.98
C PHE A 547 -8.71 -0.55 17.65
N ASN A 548 -7.59 0.16 17.70
CA ASN A 548 -6.75 0.40 16.53
C ASN A 548 -5.57 -0.57 16.52
N VAL A 549 -5.20 -0.98 15.31
CA VAL A 549 -4.08 -1.87 15.02
C VAL A 549 -3.10 -1.13 14.14
N THR A 550 -1.82 -1.21 14.50
CA THR A 550 -0.72 -0.82 13.63
C THR A 550 -0.04 -2.04 13.04
N ARG A 551 0.62 -1.81 11.91
CA ARG A 551 1.44 -2.81 11.21
C ARG A 551 2.90 -2.40 11.32
N THR A 552 3.76 -3.35 11.68
CA THR A 552 5.20 -3.15 11.84
C THR A 552 6.00 -4.05 10.91
N VAL A 553 7.18 -3.57 10.50
CA VAL A 553 8.19 -4.31 9.73
C VAL A 553 9.54 -4.09 10.43
N ASN A 554 10.31 -5.14 10.69
CA ASN A 554 11.60 -5.05 11.39
C ASN A 554 11.51 -4.27 12.73
N ASN A 555 10.42 -4.47 13.49
CA ASN A 555 10.09 -3.75 14.73
C ASN A 555 9.89 -2.23 14.59
N GLN A 556 9.72 -1.71 13.38
CA GLN A 556 9.39 -0.32 13.11
C GLN A 556 7.93 -0.20 12.66
N SER A 557 7.19 0.75 13.24
CA SER A 557 5.81 1.01 12.81
C SER A 557 5.78 1.61 11.42
N THR A 558 4.86 1.12 10.60
CA THR A 558 4.50 1.74 9.32
C THR A 558 3.45 2.84 9.55
N ASN A 559 3.10 3.56 8.49
CA ASN A 559 1.98 4.51 8.49
C ASN A 559 0.60 3.82 8.34
N TRP A 560 0.57 2.50 8.16
CA TRP A 560 -0.66 1.73 8.00
C TRP A 560 -1.38 1.58 9.35
N GLN A 561 -2.67 1.87 9.36
CA GLN A 561 -3.54 1.69 10.51
C GLN A 561 -4.88 1.10 10.06
N ALA A 562 -5.45 0.25 10.90
CA ALA A 562 -6.81 -0.27 10.75
C ALA A 562 -7.46 -0.43 12.12
N SER A 563 -8.75 -0.71 12.15
CA SER A 563 -9.53 -0.86 13.37
C SER A 563 -10.21 -2.23 13.42
N GLY A 564 -10.39 -2.74 14.63
CA GLY A 564 -11.12 -3.97 14.90
C GLY A 564 -12.19 -3.73 15.97
N ILE A 565 -13.18 -4.62 15.98
CA ILE A 565 -14.25 -4.64 16.99
C ILE A 565 -14.20 -5.99 17.68
N LEU A 566 -14.13 -5.97 19.00
CA LEU A 566 -14.20 -7.16 19.84
C LEU A 566 -15.41 -7.03 20.77
N SER A 567 -16.24 -8.07 20.83
CA SER A 567 -17.48 -8.04 21.59
C SER A 567 -17.55 -9.12 22.66
N LYS A 568 -18.57 -9.00 23.52
CA LYS A 568 -18.95 -10.03 24.48
C LYS A 568 -19.33 -11.36 23.81
N SER A 569 -19.90 -11.35 22.60
CA SER A 569 -20.23 -12.59 21.87
C SER A 569 -19.02 -13.32 21.32
N ASP A 570 -17.87 -12.63 21.21
CA ASP A 570 -16.58 -13.24 20.88
C ASP A 570 -15.87 -13.78 22.14
N ASP A 571 -16.54 -13.88 23.29
CA ASP A 571 -15.94 -14.20 24.60
C ASP A 571 -14.70 -13.34 24.92
N TRP A 572 -14.68 -12.10 24.42
CA TRP A 572 -13.55 -11.18 24.55
C TRP A 572 -12.21 -11.74 24.02
N THR A 573 -12.25 -12.67 23.07
CA THR A 573 -11.06 -13.19 22.38
C THR A 573 -11.35 -13.55 20.93
N LYS A 574 -10.61 -12.97 19.98
CA LYS A 574 -10.85 -13.21 18.55
C LYS A 574 -9.59 -13.12 17.72
N THR A 575 -9.53 -13.96 16.70
CA THR A 575 -8.48 -13.93 15.68
C THR A 575 -9.02 -13.25 14.42
N PHE A 576 -8.42 -12.12 14.05
CA PHE A 576 -8.81 -11.29 12.91
C PHE A 576 -7.89 -11.57 11.73
N LYS A 577 -8.46 -12.03 10.61
CA LYS A 577 -7.78 -12.08 9.29
C LYS A 577 -8.02 -10.82 8.45
N GLN A 578 -9.04 -10.05 8.83
CA GLN A 578 -9.42 -8.78 8.23
C GLN A 578 -9.71 -7.75 9.31
N LEU A 579 -9.44 -6.49 8.99
CA LEU A 579 -9.73 -5.33 9.83
C LEU A 579 -10.43 -4.25 8.99
N SER A 580 -10.95 -3.21 9.64
CA SER A 580 -11.62 -2.09 8.97
C SER A 580 -10.66 -0.91 8.82
N LYS A 581 -10.39 -0.49 7.59
CA LYS A 581 -9.63 0.72 7.26
C LYS A 581 -10.49 1.59 6.35
N ASN A 582 -10.74 2.84 6.73
CA ASN A 582 -11.62 3.76 5.99
C ASN A 582 -13.01 3.17 5.65
N ASN A 583 -13.60 2.42 6.58
CA ASN A 583 -14.87 1.68 6.40
C ASN A 583 -14.83 0.55 5.34
N GLN A 584 -13.64 0.09 4.94
CA GLN A 584 -13.45 -1.05 4.05
C GLN A 584 -12.76 -2.20 4.79
N SER A 585 -13.17 -3.42 4.48
CA SER A 585 -12.54 -4.63 4.99
C SER A 585 -11.22 -4.88 4.26
N VAL A 586 -10.10 -4.80 4.98
CA VAL A 586 -8.76 -5.02 4.45
C VAL A 586 -8.17 -6.31 5.03
N TRP A 587 -7.49 -7.09 4.21
CA TRP A 587 -6.81 -8.30 4.65
C TRP A 587 -5.46 -8.00 5.29
N LEU A 588 -4.96 -8.96 6.08
CA LEU A 588 -3.64 -8.88 6.70
C LEU A 588 -2.64 -9.72 5.90
N PRO A 589 -1.85 -9.13 4.99
CA PRO A 589 -0.74 -9.82 4.31
C PRO A 589 0.34 -10.28 5.30
N ALA A 590 1.03 -11.38 4.98
CA ALA A 590 2.12 -11.90 5.80
C ALA A 590 3.44 -11.11 5.66
N TYR A 591 3.67 -10.45 4.53
CA TYR A 591 4.89 -9.69 4.26
C TYR A 591 4.63 -8.43 3.43
N ASP A 592 5.55 -7.46 3.49
CA ASP A 592 5.53 -6.19 2.76
C ASP A 592 5.95 -6.34 1.28
N ASN A 593 5.89 -5.26 0.52
CA ASN A 593 6.25 -5.30 -0.90
C ASN A 593 7.73 -5.67 -1.15
N ASN A 594 8.58 -5.63 -0.12
CA ASN A 594 9.99 -6.02 -0.18
C ASN A 594 10.25 -7.45 0.37
N GLY A 595 9.20 -8.18 0.75
CA GLY A 595 9.29 -9.53 1.30
C GLY A 595 9.61 -9.61 2.80
N ASN A 596 9.62 -8.48 3.53
CA ASN A 596 9.80 -8.47 4.98
C ASN A 596 8.52 -8.85 5.71
N THR A 597 8.61 -9.67 6.75
CA THR A 597 7.45 -10.13 7.51
C THR A 597 6.72 -8.99 8.22
N PHE A 598 5.39 -8.94 8.06
CA PHE A 598 4.54 -8.05 8.84
C PHE A 598 4.24 -8.61 10.23
N ASN A 599 4.21 -7.72 11.20
CA ASN A 599 3.68 -7.98 12.54
C ASN A 599 2.62 -6.94 12.90
N TYR A 600 1.43 -7.42 13.29
CA TYR A 600 0.26 -6.60 13.61
C TYR A 600 0.07 -6.55 15.12
N GLN A 601 -0.17 -5.34 15.64
CA GLN A 601 -0.29 -5.10 17.07
C GLN A 601 -1.32 -4.03 17.36
N VAL A 602 -2.08 -4.20 18.44
CA VAL A 602 -2.97 -3.15 18.93
C VAL A 602 -2.14 -1.94 19.37
N SER A 603 -2.47 -0.78 18.82
CA SER A 603 -1.78 0.49 19.10
C SER A 603 -2.53 1.35 20.10
N SER A 604 -3.86 1.27 20.13
CA SER A 604 -4.67 2.02 21.08
C SER A 604 -6.05 1.40 21.25
N GLU A 605 -6.60 1.54 22.45
CA GLU A 605 -8.00 1.27 22.77
C GLU A 605 -8.42 2.25 23.84
N ALA A 606 -9.66 2.72 23.79
CA ALA A 606 -10.23 3.60 24.79
C ALA A 606 -11.65 3.14 25.11
N THR A 607 -11.88 2.79 26.38
CA THR A 607 -13.21 2.53 26.93
C THR A 607 -13.48 3.51 28.05
N ASP A 608 -14.61 4.22 27.96
CA ASP A 608 -15.05 5.16 28.98
C ASP A 608 -15.09 4.52 30.39
N SER A 609 -14.64 5.28 31.39
CA SER A 609 -14.56 4.87 32.81
C SER A 609 -13.50 3.81 33.14
N TYR A 610 -12.65 3.44 32.18
CA TYR A 610 -11.51 2.54 32.41
C TYR A 610 -10.19 3.20 31.98
N ILE A 611 -9.09 2.69 32.53
CA ILE A 611 -7.77 2.92 31.98
C ILE A 611 -7.35 1.66 31.23
N SER A 612 -7.08 1.82 29.94
CA SER A 612 -6.68 0.74 29.04
C SER A 612 -5.16 0.58 29.01
N SER A 613 -4.70 -0.66 29.13
CA SER A 613 -3.29 -1.03 28.95
C SER A 613 -3.17 -2.15 27.93
N ILE A 614 -2.12 -2.10 27.11
CA ILE A 614 -1.94 -3.02 25.98
C ILE A 614 -0.62 -3.75 26.16
N THR A 615 -0.66 -5.08 26.07
CA THR A 615 0.53 -5.93 26.00
C THR A 615 0.58 -6.58 24.63
N ASN A 616 1.67 -6.36 23.90
CA ASN A 616 1.84 -6.86 22.54
C ASN A 616 2.87 -7.99 22.48
N LYS A 617 2.58 -8.98 21.65
CA LYS A 617 3.47 -10.05 21.18
C LYS A 617 3.43 -10.08 19.65
N THR A 618 4.10 -11.03 19.02
CA THR A 618 4.03 -11.22 17.57
C THR A 618 2.61 -11.67 17.19
N ASN A 619 1.87 -10.84 16.46
CA ASN A 619 0.50 -11.09 15.99
C ASN A 619 -0.50 -11.47 17.11
N GLU A 620 -0.22 -11.06 18.35
CA GLU A 620 -1.11 -11.25 19.49
C GLU A 620 -1.06 -10.03 20.40
N SER A 621 -2.22 -9.54 20.82
CA SER A 621 -2.35 -8.41 21.73
C SER A 621 -3.36 -8.71 22.84
N THR A 622 -3.01 -8.34 24.06
CA THR A 622 -3.93 -8.35 25.20
C THR A 622 -4.22 -6.91 25.62
N ILE A 623 -5.49 -6.53 25.59
CA ILE A 623 -6.00 -5.27 26.10
C ILE A 623 -6.55 -5.52 27.50
N THR A 624 -6.13 -4.76 28.49
CA THR A 624 -6.60 -4.88 29.88
C THR A 624 -7.17 -3.54 30.32
N ASN A 625 -8.47 -3.52 30.65
CA ASN A 625 -9.14 -2.32 31.15
C ASN A 625 -9.35 -2.47 32.64
N THR A 626 -8.80 -1.53 33.39
CA THR A 626 -8.79 -1.53 34.85
C THR A 626 -9.60 -0.34 35.37
N GLN A 627 -10.53 -0.60 36.28
CA GLN A 627 -11.22 0.45 37.03
C GLN A 627 -10.33 0.90 38.19
N TYR A 628 -10.36 2.20 38.47
CA TYR A 628 -9.64 2.80 39.58
C TYR A 628 -10.62 3.43 40.55
N GLY A 629 -10.27 3.50 41.83
CA GLY A 629 -11.19 3.99 42.85
C GLY A 629 -10.53 4.64 44.06
N LEU A 630 -11.35 5.32 44.84
CA LEU A 630 -11.04 5.99 46.09
C LEU A 630 -11.88 5.37 47.21
N ILE A 631 -11.25 5.11 48.34
CA ILE A 631 -11.92 4.80 49.61
C ILE A 631 -11.45 5.78 50.68
N ILE A 632 -12.34 6.16 51.59
CA ILE A 632 -12.02 7.08 52.68
C ILE A 632 -12.22 6.37 54.00
N ASP A 633 -11.19 6.32 54.84
CA ASP A 633 -11.28 5.78 56.20
C ASP A 633 -11.20 6.91 57.22
N LYS A 634 -12.12 6.88 58.18
CA LYS A 634 -12.25 7.90 59.21
C LYS A 634 -11.79 7.39 60.56
N TYR A 635 -10.96 8.16 61.25
CA TYR A 635 -10.45 7.85 62.59
C TYR A 635 -10.59 9.02 63.57
N ALA A 636 -10.54 8.72 64.86
CA ALA A 636 -10.29 9.75 65.89
C ALA A 636 -8.82 10.20 65.83
N SER A 637 -8.56 11.49 66.05
CA SER A 637 -7.20 12.03 66.09
C SER A 637 -6.36 11.32 67.15
N ASN A 638 -5.12 10.97 66.80
CA ASN A 638 -4.19 10.23 67.67
C ASN A 638 -4.83 8.94 68.24
N SER A 639 -5.54 8.21 67.39
CA SER A 639 -6.11 6.91 67.72
C SER A 639 -6.14 6.01 66.49
N THR A 640 -6.35 4.71 66.72
CA THR A 640 -6.70 3.72 65.68
C THR A 640 -8.20 3.43 65.66
N ASN A 641 -9.00 4.11 66.50
CA ASN A 641 -10.44 3.95 66.57
C ASN A 641 -11.10 4.54 65.33
N THR A 642 -11.84 3.70 64.61
CA THR A 642 -12.62 4.12 63.44
C THR A 642 -13.84 4.92 63.86
N LEU A 643 -14.15 5.96 63.10
CA LEU A 643 -15.37 6.75 63.27
C LEU A 643 -16.33 6.49 62.11
N THR A 644 -17.63 6.67 62.35
CA THR A 644 -18.67 6.50 61.35
C THR A 644 -19.58 7.72 61.30
N GLY A 645 -20.19 7.95 60.13
CA GLY A 645 -21.15 9.04 59.93
C GLY A 645 -20.55 10.34 59.42
N ALA A 646 -19.26 10.33 59.05
CA ALA A 646 -18.64 11.39 58.28
C ALA A 646 -19.16 11.40 56.84
N GLU A 647 -19.28 12.58 56.25
CA GLU A 647 -19.59 12.73 54.82
C GLU A 647 -18.52 13.61 54.16
N PHE A 648 -18.06 13.14 53.00
CA PHE A 648 -17.04 13.79 52.19
C PHE A 648 -17.62 14.18 50.85
N ILE A 649 -17.19 15.31 50.32
CA ILE A 649 -17.42 15.67 48.93
C ILE A 649 -16.13 15.46 48.14
N VAL A 650 -16.24 14.75 47.02
CA VAL A 650 -15.15 14.53 46.06
C VAL A 650 -15.54 15.19 44.75
N LYS A 651 -14.85 16.25 44.37
CA LYS A 651 -15.14 17.04 43.16
C LYS A 651 -13.99 16.92 42.17
N SER A 652 -14.29 16.70 40.90
CA SER A 652 -13.29 16.87 39.85
C SER A 652 -13.01 18.36 39.61
N ALA A 653 -11.77 18.70 39.27
CA ALA A 653 -11.36 20.08 39.00
C ALA A 653 -12.09 20.70 37.80
N ASP A 654 -12.53 19.88 36.84
CA ASP A 654 -13.35 20.30 35.70
C ASP A 654 -14.83 20.50 36.04
N GLY A 655 -15.24 20.21 37.28
CA GLY A 655 -16.60 20.36 37.79
C GLY A 655 -17.61 19.34 37.26
N LYS A 656 -17.20 18.37 36.42
CA LYS A 656 -18.13 17.40 35.82
C LYS A 656 -18.54 16.28 36.76
N GLN A 657 -17.70 15.95 37.74
CA GLN A 657 -17.94 14.87 38.70
C GLN A 657 -17.98 15.43 40.12
N SER A 658 -19.02 15.07 40.87
CA SER A 658 -19.17 15.42 42.28
C SER A 658 -19.83 14.26 43.00
N TYR A 659 -19.14 13.67 43.97
CA TYR A 659 -19.61 12.54 44.75
C TYR A 659 -19.73 12.94 46.22
N THR A 660 -20.81 12.53 46.87
CA THR A 660 -20.90 12.55 48.33
C THR A 660 -20.63 11.14 48.84
N LEU A 661 -19.53 10.95 49.56
CA LEU A 661 -19.06 9.66 50.05
C LEU A 661 -19.17 9.57 51.56
N LYS A 662 -19.56 8.40 52.05
CA LYS A 662 -19.46 8.04 53.46
C LYS A 662 -18.15 7.32 53.74
N ASP A 663 -17.78 7.23 55.01
CA ASP A 663 -16.65 6.42 55.44
C ASP A 663 -16.74 4.96 54.93
N ASN A 664 -15.60 4.40 54.54
CA ASN A 664 -15.41 3.05 53.99
C ASN A 664 -16.23 2.74 52.71
N GLN A 665 -16.79 3.77 52.06
CA GLN A 665 -17.45 3.63 50.76
C GLN A 665 -16.41 3.68 49.62
N LEU A 666 -16.34 2.62 48.83
CA LEU A 666 -15.50 2.59 47.63
C LEU A 666 -16.20 3.31 46.47
N GLN A 667 -15.52 4.30 45.89
CA GLN A 667 -16.00 5.09 44.77
C GLN A 667 -15.08 4.91 43.56
N GLN A 668 -15.63 4.50 42.42
CA GLN A 668 -14.89 4.50 41.16
C GLN A 668 -14.61 5.94 40.70
N LEU A 669 -13.38 6.19 40.23
CA LEU A 669 -12.95 7.46 39.66
C LEU A 669 -12.45 7.26 38.23
N SER A 670 -12.64 8.28 37.39
CA SER A 670 -12.02 8.37 36.07
C SER A 670 -10.66 9.09 36.18
N PRO A 671 -9.78 9.01 35.17
CA PRO A 671 -8.58 9.85 35.15
C PRO A 671 -8.92 11.34 35.23
N GLY A 672 -8.21 12.07 36.08
CA GLY A 672 -8.44 13.48 36.32
C GLY A 672 -7.90 13.97 37.66
N ASP A 673 -8.03 15.27 37.87
CA ASP A 673 -7.70 15.95 39.12
C ASP A 673 -8.97 16.09 39.96
N TYR A 674 -8.86 15.78 41.25
CA TYR A 674 -9.95 15.81 42.22
C TYR A 674 -9.54 16.51 43.50
N THR A 675 -10.55 17.00 44.23
CA THR A 675 -10.42 17.49 45.60
C THR A 675 -11.34 16.70 46.51
N ILE A 676 -10.83 16.29 47.67
CA ILE A 676 -11.60 15.65 48.74
C ILE A 676 -11.74 16.66 49.89
N GLN A 677 -12.96 16.85 50.38
CA GLN A 677 -13.24 17.73 51.52
C GLN A 677 -14.27 17.07 52.43
N GLU A 678 -14.02 17.05 53.73
CA GLU A 678 -15.04 16.67 54.70
C GLU A 678 -16.09 17.79 54.81
N ILE A 679 -17.36 17.42 54.68
CA ILE A 679 -18.49 18.35 54.76
C ILE A 679 -19.35 18.12 56.01
N LYS A 680 -19.16 16.99 56.68
CA LYS A 680 -19.84 16.63 57.92
C LYS A 680 -18.94 15.70 58.72
N SER A 681 -18.60 16.11 59.94
CA SER A 681 -17.86 15.27 60.88
C SER A 681 -18.77 14.23 61.55
N PRO A 682 -18.19 13.16 62.11
CA PRO A 682 -18.89 12.27 63.02
C PRO A 682 -19.47 12.99 64.24
N THR A 683 -20.54 12.43 64.81
CA THR A 683 -21.19 12.98 66.00
C THR A 683 -20.22 13.16 67.16
N GLY A 684 -20.10 14.38 67.69
CA GLY A 684 -19.20 14.71 68.80
C GLY A 684 -17.77 15.11 68.40
N TYR A 685 -17.44 15.14 67.11
CA TYR A 685 -16.10 15.47 66.58
C TYR A 685 -16.10 16.80 65.82
N GLN A 686 -14.95 17.47 65.81
CA GLN A 686 -14.75 18.73 65.10
C GLN A 686 -14.68 18.50 63.59
N LEU A 687 -15.42 19.31 62.82
CA LEU A 687 -15.33 19.32 61.35
C LEU A 687 -14.00 19.93 60.91
N ASP A 688 -13.19 19.15 60.19
CA ASP A 688 -12.01 19.64 59.51
C ASP A 688 -12.25 19.70 58.00
N SER A 689 -12.69 20.87 57.55
CA SER A 689 -13.00 21.15 56.14
C SER A 689 -11.78 21.33 55.23
N THR A 690 -10.58 20.93 55.66
CA THR A 690 -9.36 20.97 54.84
C THR A 690 -9.57 20.23 53.53
N VAL A 691 -9.11 20.84 52.43
CA VAL A 691 -9.26 20.31 51.07
C VAL A 691 -7.98 19.60 50.65
N TYR A 692 -8.10 18.35 50.23
CA TYR A 692 -6.99 17.51 49.81
C TYR A 692 -7.03 17.24 48.31
N PRO A 693 -6.00 17.63 47.53
CA PRO A 693 -5.94 17.32 46.10
C PRO A 693 -5.49 15.88 45.86
N ILE A 694 -6.07 15.22 44.86
CA ILE A 694 -5.66 13.89 44.39
C ILE A 694 -5.82 13.81 42.86
N THR A 695 -4.83 13.27 42.18
CA THR A 695 -4.81 13.11 40.73
C THR A 695 -4.68 11.63 40.38
N LEU A 696 -5.54 11.17 39.47
CA LEU A 696 -5.40 9.91 38.75
C LEU A 696 -4.96 10.22 37.32
N SER A 697 -3.73 9.85 36.96
CA SER A 697 -3.23 10.06 35.60
C SER A 697 -3.86 9.10 34.58
N GLN A 698 -3.73 9.43 33.29
CA GLN A 698 -4.21 8.59 32.19
C GLN A 698 -3.49 7.24 32.10
N ASP A 699 -2.29 7.09 32.70
CA ASP A 699 -1.56 5.82 32.80
C ASP A 699 -1.81 5.07 34.12
N GLY A 700 -2.74 5.54 34.96
CA GLY A 700 -3.19 4.85 36.17
C GLY A 700 -2.29 5.05 37.39
N LYS A 701 -1.63 6.21 37.51
CA LYS A 701 -0.82 6.57 38.67
C LYS A 701 -1.57 7.57 39.56
N TRP A 702 -1.46 7.36 40.86
CA TRP A 702 -2.00 8.26 41.88
C TRP A 702 -0.93 9.26 42.33
N SER A 703 -1.31 10.52 42.46
CA SER A 703 -0.46 11.55 43.06
C SER A 703 -1.27 12.58 43.82
N SER A 704 -0.68 13.19 44.85
CA SER A 704 -1.27 14.32 45.58
C SER A 704 -0.24 15.44 45.65
N SER A 705 -0.66 16.66 45.31
CA SER A 705 0.22 17.85 45.29
C SER A 705 1.53 17.63 44.49
N GLY A 706 1.46 16.87 43.39
CA GLY A 706 2.60 16.54 42.54
C GLY A 706 3.50 15.40 43.05
N GLN A 707 3.22 14.83 44.22
CA GLN A 707 3.97 13.70 44.78
C GLN A 707 3.24 12.37 44.51
N GLY A 708 3.95 11.39 43.96
CA GLY A 708 3.39 10.06 43.68
C GLY A 708 3.07 9.27 44.94
N ILE A 709 1.94 8.57 44.95
CA ILE A 709 1.48 7.76 46.10
C ILE A 709 1.81 6.29 45.84
N ASN A 710 2.81 5.77 46.56
CA ASN A 710 3.25 4.38 46.43
C ASN A 710 3.22 3.59 47.76
N VAL A 711 2.93 4.27 48.87
CA VAL A 711 2.88 3.63 50.20
C VAL A 711 1.64 2.74 50.30
N LYS A 712 1.81 1.49 50.72
CA LYS A 712 0.74 0.47 50.77
C LYS A 712 0.03 0.39 52.12
N SER A 713 0.34 1.29 53.04
CA SER A 713 -0.26 1.34 54.37
C SER A 713 -0.42 2.78 54.82
N PRO A 714 -1.45 3.08 55.64
CA PRO A 714 -1.60 4.38 56.29
C PRO A 714 -0.36 4.77 57.09
N ILE A 715 -0.06 6.07 57.13
CA ILE A 715 1.06 6.62 57.91
C ILE A 715 0.66 6.71 59.40
N THR A 716 1.54 6.27 60.29
CA THR A 716 1.40 6.36 61.75
C THR A 716 2.73 6.75 62.39
N ASP A 717 2.68 7.48 63.49
CA ASP A 717 3.84 7.87 64.33
C ASP A 717 3.86 7.11 65.68
N GLY A 718 3.03 6.07 65.82
CA GLY A 718 2.83 5.34 67.07
C GLY A 718 1.73 5.91 67.97
N SER A 719 1.24 7.13 67.69
CA SER A 719 0.08 7.72 68.38
C SER A 719 -1.24 7.50 67.66
N GLY A 720 -1.25 6.95 66.43
CA GLY A 720 -2.46 6.73 65.64
C GLY A 720 -2.25 7.06 64.16
N TYR A 721 -3.31 6.93 63.36
CA TYR A 721 -3.22 7.23 61.93
C TYR A 721 -3.26 8.74 61.66
N LYS A 722 -2.48 9.18 60.66
CA LYS A 722 -2.44 10.58 60.22
C LYS A 722 -3.18 10.78 58.91
N ASP A 723 -3.59 12.02 58.67
CA ASP A 723 -4.18 12.41 57.40
C ASP A 723 -3.21 12.17 56.25
N GLY A 724 -3.70 11.53 55.19
CA GLY A 724 -2.86 11.25 54.04
C GLY A 724 -3.40 10.13 53.14
N PHE A 725 -2.62 9.84 52.10
CA PHE A 725 -2.97 8.87 51.09
C PHE A 725 -2.09 7.63 51.15
N SER A 726 -2.69 6.47 50.90
CA SER A 726 -1.99 5.21 50.68
C SER A 726 -2.70 4.38 49.62
N ILE A 727 -2.10 3.29 49.15
CA ILE A 727 -2.77 2.33 48.29
C ILE A 727 -3.57 1.34 49.14
N ALA A 728 -4.85 1.13 48.80
CA ALA A 728 -5.73 0.17 49.46
C ALA A 728 -5.62 -1.22 48.82
N THR A 729 -4.55 -1.97 49.11
CA THR A 729 -4.33 -3.29 48.49
C THR A 729 -5.40 -4.32 48.86
N ASP A 730 -6.04 -4.16 50.02
CA ASP A 730 -7.15 -4.98 50.52
C ASP A 730 -8.48 -4.73 49.81
N LYS A 731 -8.63 -3.58 49.14
CA LYS A 731 -9.81 -3.20 48.36
C LYS A 731 -9.56 -3.28 46.86
N SER A 732 -8.33 -3.61 46.47
CA SER A 732 -7.88 -3.71 45.09
C SER A 732 -8.20 -5.09 44.52
N ASN A 733 -8.63 -5.12 43.27
CA ASN A 733 -8.77 -6.36 42.48
C ASN A 733 -7.49 -6.70 41.69
N ASN A 734 -6.47 -5.83 41.73
CA ASN A 734 -5.18 -6.00 41.09
C ASN A 734 -4.08 -5.33 41.93
N THR A 735 -3.44 -6.16 42.77
CA THR A 735 -2.40 -5.74 43.72
C THR A 735 -1.11 -5.26 43.05
N GLU A 736 -0.89 -5.53 41.77
CA GLU A 736 0.25 -5.02 41.00
C GLU A 736 -0.01 -3.60 40.47
N LYS A 737 -1.25 -3.30 40.09
CA LYS A 737 -1.65 -2.00 39.55
C LYS A 737 -2.06 -0.98 40.61
N ASN A 738 -2.21 -1.38 41.87
CA ASN A 738 -2.51 -0.47 42.98
C ASN A 738 -3.74 0.41 42.69
N ASN A 739 -4.78 -0.18 42.10
CA ASN A 739 -5.86 0.59 41.46
C ASN A 739 -6.85 1.27 42.42
N VAL A 740 -6.72 1.07 43.74
CA VAL A 740 -7.51 1.78 44.74
C VAL A 740 -6.61 2.62 45.63
N VAL A 741 -6.91 3.92 45.72
CA VAL A 741 -6.29 4.83 46.68
C VAL A 741 -7.17 4.93 47.94
N ARG A 742 -6.53 4.89 49.10
CA ARG A 742 -7.11 5.13 50.42
C ARG A 742 -6.76 6.53 50.85
N PHE A 743 -7.76 7.30 51.24
CA PHE A 743 -7.58 8.55 51.98
C PHE A 743 -7.94 8.31 53.45
N VAL A 744 -6.99 8.58 54.34
CA VAL A 744 -7.21 8.49 55.78
C VAL A 744 -7.48 9.91 56.29
N LYS A 745 -8.56 10.09 57.05
CA LYS A 745 -8.92 11.37 57.68
C LYS A 745 -9.20 11.19 59.18
N ASN A 746 -8.54 11.98 60.01
CA ASN A 746 -8.72 12.01 61.46
C ASN A 746 -9.43 13.28 61.94
N ASP A 747 -10.25 13.18 62.99
CA ASP A 747 -10.92 14.33 63.62
C ASP A 747 -10.68 14.35 65.13
N ALA A 748 -10.55 15.57 65.65
CA ALA A 748 -10.42 15.80 67.07
C ALA A 748 -11.81 15.75 67.75
N LEU A 749 -11.87 15.05 68.89
CA LEU A 749 -13.06 15.04 69.74
C LEU A 749 -13.34 16.47 70.25
N LYS A 750 -14.61 16.93 70.16
CA LYS A 750 -15.01 18.21 70.74
C LYS A 750 -14.82 18.18 72.26
N LYS A 751 -14.53 19.34 72.85
CA LYS A 751 -14.49 19.48 74.32
C LYS A 751 -15.87 19.24 74.90
N PHE A 752 -15.95 19.04 76.22
CA PHE A 752 -17.20 18.87 76.96
C PHE A 752 -17.49 20.07 77.87
N ASP A 753 -18.75 20.45 78.00
CA ASP A 753 -19.24 21.31 79.07
C ASP A 753 -19.99 20.45 80.10
N LEU A 754 -19.65 20.63 81.36
CA LEU A 754 -20.31 19.98 82.49
C LEU A 754 -21.29 20.95 83.14
N THR A 755 -22.58 20.64 83.07
CA THR A 755 -23.65 21.32 83.81
C THR A 755 -24.03 20.49 85.04
N VAL A 756 -23.92 21.09 86.22
CA VAL A 756 -24.28 20.49 87.50
C VAL A 756 -25.56 21.14 88.01
N ASN A 757 -26.62 20.35 88.16
CA ASN A 757 -27.89 20.75 88.77
C ASN A 757 -27.93 20.32 90.22
N LYS A 758 -28.21 21.25 91.12
CA LYS A 758 -28.31 20.99 92.56
C LYS A 758 -29.76 20.82 92.96
N ALA A 759 -30.08 19.68 93.58
CA ALA A 759 -31.45 19.40 94.03
C ALA A 759 -31.50 18.77 95.44
N ASP A 760 -32.70 18.81 96.02
CA ASP A 760 -33.08 18.11 97.25
C ASP A 760 -33.31 16.62 96.94
N LYS A 761 -32.69 15.74 97.73
CA LYS A 761 -32.74 14.29 97.50
C LYS A 761 -34.15 13.69 97.59
N THR A 762 -35.04 14.29 98.38
CA THR A 762 -36.36 13.73 98.70
C THR A 762 -37.46 14.33 97.83
N THR A 763 -37.39 15.63 97.56
CA THR A 763 -38.44 16.38 96.83
C THR A 763 -38.08 16.65 95.37
N GLY A 764 -36.80 16.55 94.98
CA GLY A 764 -36.32 16.92 93.65
C GLY A 764 -36.27 18.43 93.37
N ASN A 765 -36.63 19.26 94.36
CA ASN A 765 -36.64 20.71 94.21
C ASN A 765 -35.21 21.26 94.04
N ALA A 766 -35.06 22.28 93.19
CA ALA A 766 -33.78 22.94 92.95
C ALA A 766 -33.28 23.68 94.20
N LEU A 767 -32.00 23.51 94.55
CA LEU A 767 -31.40 24.10 95.75
C LEU A 767 -30.37 25.17 95.40
N LYS A 768 -30.58 26.37 95.93
CA LYS A 768 -29.68 27.52 95.76
C LYS A 768 -28.66 27.61 96.89
N GLY A 769 -27.48 28.13 96.60
CA GLY A 769 -26.44 28.45 97.61
C GLY A 769 -25.34 27.42 97.80
N ALA A 770 -25.32 26.34 97.00
CA ALA A 770 -24.18 25.41 96.93
C ALA A 770 -22.96 26.06 96.26
N LYS A 771 -21.75 25.56 96.55
CA LYS A 771 -20.52 25.91 95.82
C LYS A 771 -19.77 24.67 95.39
N PHE A 772 -19.40 24.60 94.12
CA PHE A 772 -18.65 23.48 93.54
C PHE A 772 -17.25 23.89 93.10
N THR A 773 -16.31 22.95 93.24
CA THR A 773 -14.98 23.01 92.63
C THR A 773 -14.74 21.74 91.83
N LEU A 774 -14.35 21.90 90.56
CA LEU A 774 -13.93 20.82 89.68
C LEU A 774 -12.40 20.78 89.66
N THR A 775 -11.80 19.61 89.88
CA THR A 775 -10.35 19.42 89.88
C THR A 775 -9.98 18.43 88.79
N ASP A 776 -9.02 18.75 87.92
CA ASP A 776 -8.50 17.81 86.93
C ASP A 776 -7.39 16.91 87.51
N SER A 777 -6.94 15.93 86.71
CA SER A 777 -5.88 14.99 87.10
C SER A 777 -4.50 15.64 87.32
N ALA A 778 -4.28 16.86 86.80
CA ALA A 778 -3.07 17.65 87.03
C ALA A 778 -3.17 18.51 88.31
N GLY A 779 -4.30 18.46 89.02
CA GLY A 779 -4.56 19.23 90.24
C GLY A 779 -5.02 20.66 89.98
N LYS A 780 -5.30 21.04 88.73
CA LYS A 780 -5.85 22.35 88.40
C LYS A 780 -7.32 22.40 88.81
N THR A 781 -7.65 23.40 89.63
CA THR A 781 -9.01 23.60 90.14
C THR A 781 -9.74 24.69 89.36
N SER A 782 -11.00 24.44 89.06
CA SER A 782 -11.96 25.40 88.52
C SER A 782 -13.10 25.53 89.51
N SER A 783 -13.28 26.71 90.11
CA SER A 783 -14.42 27.01 90.98
C SER A 783 -15.42 27.89 90.23
N TYR A 784 -16.71 27.63 90.41
CA TYR A 784 -17.75 28.46 89.84
C TYR A 784 -17.78 29.86 90.50
N LYS A 785 -17.81 30.92 89.69
CA LYS A 785 -17.72 32.32 90.16
C LYS A 785 -18.98 33.11 89.77
N GLU A 786 -19.98 33.11 90.63
CA GLU A 786 -21.10 34.05 90.60
C GLU A 786 -21.34 34.69 91.97
N THR A 787 -21.96 35.88 91.96
CA THR A 787 -22.33 36.65 93.13
C THR A 787 -23.73 36.32 93.67
N ASP A 788 -24.61 35.71 92.87
CA ASP A 788 -25.99 35.35 93.26
C ASP A 788 -26.17 33.83 93.49
N PRO A 789 -27.02 33.41 94.46
CA PRO A 789 -27.30 31.99 94.69
C PRO A 789 -28.04 31.33 93.50
N THR A 790 -27.36 30.41 92.81
CA THR A 790 -27.92 29.56 91.74
C THR A 790 -28.04 28.09 92.16
N ALA A 791 -28.83 27.32 91.41
CA ALA A 791 -28.95 25.86 91.52
C ALA A 791 -28.29 25.12 90.33
N MET A 792 -27.71 25.84 89.38
CA MET A 792 -27.08 25.29 88.17
C MET A 792 -25.67 25.86 88.01
N PHE A 793 -24.68 24.99 87.75
CA PHE A 793 -23.27 25.36 87.65
C PHE A 793 -22.68 24.80 86.37
N THR A 794 -21.96 25.61 85.59
CA THR A 794 -21.36 25.17 84.31
C THR A 794 -19.84 25.25 84.37
N PHE A 795 -19.17 24.18 83.94
CA PHE A 795 -17.73 24.09 83.73
C PHE A 795 -17.47 23.79 82.26
N GLU A 796 -16.84 24.70 81.55
CA GLU A 796 -16.70 24.62 80.09
C GLU A 796 -15.35 24.05 79.64
N ASN A 797 -15.30 23.59 78.39
CA ASN A 797 -14.07 23.23 77.67
C ASN A 797 -13.24 22.10 78.30
N LEU A 798 -13.90 21.14 78.92
CA LEU A 798 -13.28 19.94 79.47
C LEU A 798 -12.73 19.06 78.33
N SER A 799 -11.45 18.72 78.41
CA SER A 799 -10.83 17.73 77.50
C SER A 799 -11.11 16.32 77.98
N SER A 800 -10.74 15.30 77.19
CA SER A 800 -10.62 13.94 77.71
C SER A 800 -9.68 13.92 78.93
N GLY A 801 -10.00 13.08 79.90
CA GLY A 801 -9.31 13.02 81.19
C GLY A 801 -10.25 12.74 82.35
N THR A 802 -9.68 12.68 83.55
CA THR A 802 -10.39 12.41 84.79
C THR A 802 -10.52 13.68 85.60
N TYR A 803 -11.74 13.93 86.09
CA TYR A 803 -12.07 15.09 86.90
C TYR A 803 -12.78 14.67 88.19
N THR A 804 -12.56 15.42 89.26
CA THR A 804 -13.25 15.27 90.54
C THR A 804 -14.05 16.52 90.85
N LEU A 805 -15.36 16.39 90.93
CA LEU A 805 -16.28 17.45 91.32
C LEU A 805 -16.58 17.36 92.82
N LYS A 806 -16.26 18.42 93.55
CA LYS A 806 -16.42 18.52 95.00
C LYS A 806 -17.39 19.64 95.38
N GLU A 807 -18.39 19.32 96.17
CA GLU A 807 -19.22 20.33 96.83
C GLU A 807 -18.44 20.94 98.00
N THR A 808 -17.96 22.16 97.81
CA THR A 808 -17.16 22.89 98.81
C THR A 808 -18.01 23.61 99.85
N LYS A 809 -19.27 23.91 99.53
CA LYS A 809 -20.28 24.43 100.46
C LYS A 809 -21.64 23.86 100.09
N ALA A 810 -22.30 23.18 101.01
CA ALA A 810 -23.69 22.75 100.86
C ALA A 810 -24.66 23.94 101.01
N PRO A 811 -25.87 23.90 100.39
CA PRO A 811 -26.95 24.82 100.71
C PRO A 811 -27.28 24.84 102.21
N ASP A 812 -27.75 25.98 102.71
CA ASP A 812 -28.09 26.11 104.12
C ASP A 812 -29.20 25.12 104.49
N GLY A 813 -29.00 24.38 105.59
CA GLY A 813 -29.90 23.30 106.00
C GLY A 813 -29.60 21.93 105.39
N TYR A 814 -28.53 21.75 104.60
CA TYR A 814 -28.22 20.48 103.92
C TYR A 814 -26.83 19.89 104.26
N ILE A 815 -26.68 18.57 104.14
CA ILE A 815 -25.40 17.86 104.27
C ILE A 815 -24.67 17.88 102.92
N THR A 816 -23.37 18.16 102.94
CA THR A 816 -22.48 18.15 101.76
C THR A 816 -22.49 16.78 101.07
N SER A 817 -22.53 16.78 99.73
CA SER A 817 -22.47 15.56 98.92
C SER A 817 -21.09 14.87 98.99
N GLN A 818 -21.03 13.62 98.54
CA GLN A 818 -19.75 12.97 98.24
C GLN A 818 -19.11 13.60 96.99
N ASP A 819 -17.79 13.43 96.87
CA ASP A 819 -17.05 13.84 95.68
C ASP A 819 -17.42 12.92 94.50
N VAL A 820 -17.70 13.51 93.34
CA VAL A 820 -18.10 12.81 92.11
C VAL A 820 -16.92 12.71 91.17
N THR A 821 -16.63 11.52 90.65
CA THR A 821 -15.55 11.32 89.65
C THR A 821 -16.16 11.23 88.26
N ILE A 822 -15.63 12.02 87.32
CA ILE A 822 -16.06 12.08 85.93
C ILE A 822 -14.86 11.71 85.06
N VAL A 823 -14.97 10.64 84.28
CA VAL A 823 -13.96 10.20 83.32
C VAL A 823 -14.50 10.43 81.91
N ILE A 824 -13.80 11.26 81.14
CA ILE A 824 -14.07 11.49 79.72
C ILE A 824 -12.99 10.74 78.94
N SER A 825 -13.37 9.68 78.24
CA SER A 825 -12.48 8.89 77.38
C SER A 825 -12.18 9.62 76.06
N ASP A 826 -11.08 9.26 75.40
CA ASP A 826 -10.66 9.83 74.11
C ASP A 826 -11.61 9.53 72.95
N ASP A 827 -12.48 8.54 73.09
CA ASP A 827 -13.55 8.22 72.14
C ASP A 827 -14.86 8.99 72.39
N GLY A 828 -14.89 9.84 73.42
CA GLY A 828 -16.06 10.62 73.82
C GLY A 828 -17.00 9.91 74.80
N ASN A 829 -16.68 8.69 75.24
CA ASN A 829 -17.46 8.02 76.27
C ASN A 829 -17.24 8.70 77.63
N VAL A 830 -18.33 8.89 78.40
CA VAL A 830 -18.28 9.54 79.71
C VAL A 830 -18.75 8.56 80.76
N ASN A 831 -17.94 8.35 81.81
CA ASN A 831 -18.29 7.54 82.95
C ASN A 831 -18.28 8.40 84.22
N VAL A 832 -19.38 8.38 84.97
CA VAL A 832 -19.52 9.12 86.22
C VAL A 832 -19.73 8.16 87.38
N THR A 833 -18.89 8.25 88.42
CA THR A 833 -18.97 7.43 89.63
C THR A 833 -19.17 8.28 90.88
N ASN A 834 -19.75 7.67 91.93
CA ASN A 834 -20.10 8.32 93.21
C ASN A 834 -21.11 9.49 93.09
N ASN A 835 -21.90 9.54 92.01
CA ASN A 835 -22.98 10.50 91.89
C ASN A 835 -24.24 10.06 92.66
N ASN A 836 -24.79 10.97 93.48
CA ASN A 836 -25.99 10.73 94.29
C ASN A 836 -27.30 11.18 93.60
N GLY A 837 -27.27 11.46 92.29
CA GLY A 837 -28.45 11.76 91.46
C GLY A 837 -28.29 11.22 90.04
N ASP A 838 -29.14 11.70 89.12
CA ASP A 838 -29.09 11.26 87.72
C ASP A 838 -27.98 11.99 86.94
N TRP A 839 -27.45 11.35 85.91
CA TRP A 839 -26.52 11.99 84.98
C TRP A 839 -26.75 11.52 83.55
N LYS A 840 -26.33 12.34 82.59
CA LYS A 840 -26.34 12.02 81.16
C LYS A 840 -25.18 12.71 80.47
N SER A 841 -24.67 12.10 79.41
CA SER A 841 -23.78 12.75 78.45
C SER A 841 -24.44 12.76 77.06
N THR A 842 -24.12 13.77 76.26
CA THR A 842 -24.64 13.92 74.90
C THR A 842 -23.54 14.49 74.02
N LEU A 843 -23.18 13.72 73.00
CA LEU A 843 -22.29 14.18 71.93
C LEU A 843 -23.07 15.14 71.02
N GLN A 844 -22.47 16.28 70.71
CA GLN A 844 -23.13 17.35 69.96
C GLN A 844 -22.72 17.33 68.47
N ASN A 845 -23.72 17.40 67.60
CA ASN A 845 -23.52 17.56 66.15
C ASN A 845 -23.31 19.03 65.77
N ASP A 846 -23.99 19.93 66.46
CA ASP A 846 -24.07 21.35 66.11
C ASP A 846 -22.87 22.15 66.65
N ALA A 847 -22.87 23.47 66.41
CA ALA A 847 -21.88 24.38 66.95
C ALA A 847 -21.95 24.39 68.49
N GLY A 848 -20.88 23.93 69.15
CA GLY A 848 -20.77 23.86 70.61
C GLY A 848 -19.97 22.65 71.10
N ASN A 849 -19.64 22.66 72.39
CA ASN A 849 -18.98 21.53 73.07
C ASN A 849 -19.98 20.40 73.35
N ASN A 850 -19.48 19.17 73.43
CA ASN A 850 -20.23 18.02 73.94
C ASN A 850 -20.77 18.32 75.35
N GLN A 851 -21.86 17.69 75.77
CA GLN A 851 -22.55 18.07 77.01
C GLN A 851 -22.54 16.94 78.03
N ILE A 852 -22.26 17.26 79.28
CA ILE A 852 -22.46 16.39 80.45
C ILE A 852 -23.42 17.13 81.36
N THR A 853 -24.54 16.50 81.72
CA THR A 853 -25.45 17.03 82.73
C THR A 853 -25.47 16.08 83.92
N LEU A 854 -25.23 16.63 85.11
CA LEU A 854 -25.12 15.92 86.36
C LEU A 854 -26.10 16.52 87.37
N THR A 855 -26.96 15.72 88.00
CA THR A 855 -27.74 16.16 89.16
C THR A 855 -27.06 15.69 90.44
N VAL A 856 -26.68 16.63 91.30
CA VAL A 856 -26.10 16.37 92.63
C VAL A 856 -27.17 16.64 93.69
N ASN A 857 -27.60 15.59 94.37
CA ASN A 857 -28.64 15.65 95.41
C ASN A 857 -28.03 15.85 96.80
N ASN A 858 -28.61 16.75 97.61
CA ASN A 858 -28.28 16.85 99.03
C ASN A 858 -29.42 16.38 99.91
N THR A 859 -29.04 15.78 101.03
CA THR A 859 -29.96 15.36 102.09
C THR A 859 -30.12 16.50 103.09
N ASN A 860 -31.34 16.80 103.52
CA ASN A 860 -31.60 17.77 104.58
C ASN A 860 -30.81 17.40 105.85
N LYS A 861 -30.22 18.39 106.52
CA LYS A 861 -29.78 18.26 107.90
C LYS A 861 -31.04 17.97 108.71
N THR A 862 -31.16 16.76 109.22
CA THR A 862 -32.21 16.45 110.18
C THR A 862 -32.11 17.43 111.33
N VAL A 863 -33.08 18.34 111.46
CA VAL A 863 -33.40 18.90 112.77
C VAL A 863 -33.84 17.68 113.55
N PHE A 864 -33.06 17.29 114.55
CA PHE A 864 -33.56 16.31 115.52
C PHE A 864 -34.91 16.85 116.00
N PRO A 865 -36.02 16.09 115.91
CA PRO A 865 -37.17 16.45 116.71
C PRO A 865 -36.68 16.50 118.16
N SER A 866 -36.98 17.60 118.84
CA SER A 866 -36.88 17.68 120.29
C SER A 866 -37.39 16.36 120.87
N THR A 867 -36.62 15.71 121.75
CA THR A 867 -37.00 14.41 122.33
C THR A 867 -38.39 14.52 122.95
N GLY A 868 -39.36 13.86 122.31
CA GLY A 868 -40.78 13.85 122.72
C GLY A 868 -41.74 14.03 121.55
N GLY A 869 -42.01 12.96 120.79
CA GLY A 869 -43.03 12.96 119.74
C GLY A 869 -43.28 11.56 119.17
N SER A 870 -44.54 11.15 119.16
CA SER A 870 -45.07 9.79 118.92
C SER A 870 -44.73 9.20 117.55
N GLY A 871 -43.94 8.11 117.54
CA GLY A 871 -43.61 7.35 116.32
C GLY A 871 -43.17 5.90 116.55
N SER A 872 -43.31 5.34 117.75
CA SER A 872 -42.93 3.95 118.07
C SER A 872 -44.11 2.98 118.18
N GLU A 873 -45.35 3.40 117.89
CA GLU A 873 -46.53 2.55 118.03
C GLU A 873 -46.58 1.41 116.99
N LEU A 874 -46.08 1.62 115.77
CA LEU A 874 -46.18 0.60 114.71
C LEU A 874 -45.25 -0.61 114.95
N TYR A 875 -44.06 -0.40 115.52
CA TYR A 875 -43.10 -1.48 115.79
C TYR A 875 -43.43 -2.29 117.05
N LEU A 876 -44.07 -1.66 118.05
CA LEU A 876 -44.56 -2.35 119.25
C LEU A 876 -45.85 -3.17 118.96
N ILE A 877 -46.71 -2.71 118.06
CA ILE A 877 -47.91 -3.46 117.62
C ILE A 877 -47.50 -4.68 116.78
N VAL A 878 -46.55 -4.54 115.85
CA VAL A 878 -46.06 -5.65 115.04
C VAL A 878 -45.28 -6.66 115.89
N GLY A 879 -44.42 -6.21 116.82
CA GLY A 879 -43.71 -7.08 117.76
C GLY A 879 -44.63 -7.81 118.74
N GLY A 880 -45.67 -7.15 119.24
CA GLY A 880 -46.69 -7.74 120.13
C GLY A 880 -47.58 -8.77 119.44
N ALA A 881 -47.93 -8.55 118.16
CA ALA A 881 -48.73 -9.50 117.38
C ALA A 881 -48.00 -10.82 117.11
N PHE A 882 -46.69 -10.79 116.87
CA PHE A 882 -45.88 -12.02 116.69
C PHE A 882 -45.73 -12.84 117.98
N ILE A 883 -45.69 -12.20 119.16
CA ILE A 883 -45.65 -12.88 120.46
C ILE A 883 -47.01 -13.48 120.85
N LEU A 884 -48.12 -12.81 120.49
CA LEU A 884 -49.48 -13.33 120.71
C LEU A 884 -49.84 -14.51 119.80
N ILE A 885 -49.41 -14.50 118.53
CA ILE A 885 -49.63 -15.62 117.60
C ILE A 885 -48.84 -16.87 118.02
N SER A 886 -47.61 -16.69 118.52
CA SER A 886 -46.79 -17.80 119.03
C SER A 886 -47.28 -18.34 120.38
N ALA A 887 -47.82 -17.48 121.27
CA ALA A 887 -48.47 -17.91 122.52
C ALA A 887 -49.81 -18.64 122.29
N LEU A 888 -50.60 -18.24 121.29
CA LEU A 888 -51.87 -18.90 120.94
C LEU A 888 -51.65 -20.26 120.23
N ALA A 889 -50.61 -20.38 119.40
CA ALA A 889 -50.22 -21.66 118.79
C ALA A 889 -49.67 -22.67 119.83
N GLY A 890 -48.88 -22.19 120.80
CA GLY A 890 -48.41 -23.00 121.95
C GLY A 890 -49.52 -23.37 122.93
N GLY A 891 -50.46 -22.45 123.19
CA GLY A 891 -51.64 -22.68 124.02
C GLY A 891 -52.64 -23.68 123.42
N TYR A 892 -52.85 -23.66 122.10
CA TYR A 892 -53.69 -24.64 121.39
C TYR A 892 -53.08 -26.06 121.40
N TYR A 893 -51.75 -26.16 121.30
CA TYR A 893 -51.02 -27.44 121.38
C TYR A 893 -51.07 -28.05 122.80
N VAL A 894 -51.05 -27.23 123.86
CA VAL A 894 -51.18 -27.68 125.26
C VAL A 894 -52.64 -27.91 125.67
N PHE A 895 -53.61 -27.19 125.09
CA PHE A 895 -55.05 -27.38 125.34
C PHE A 895 -55.61 -28.68 124.73
N ARG A 896 -55.01 -29.20 123.64
CA ARG A 896 -55.44 -30.47 123.01
C ARG A 896 -54.93 -31.73 123.73
N ILE A 897 -53.98 -31.63 124.66
CA ILE A 897 -53.35 -32.77 125.36
C ILE A 897 -53.95 -33.03 126.77
N LYS A 898 -54.90 -32.19 127.27
CA LYS A 898 -55.41 -32.29 128.66
C LYS A 898 -56.93 -32.40 128.90
N ARG A 899 -57.75 -32.73 127.89
CA ARG A 899 -59.17 -33.13 128.11
C ARG A 899 -59.61 -34.23 127.14
N GLY A 900 -59.83 -35.44 127.66
CA GLY A 900 -60.56 -36.48 126.93
C GLY A 900 -60.24 -37.95 127.26
N TYR A 901 -59.98 -38.29 128.53
CA TYR A 901 -60.27 -39.63 129.05
C TYR A 901 -61.46 -39.50 130.01
N GLN A 902 -62.41 -40.45 129.89
CA GLN A 902 -63.55 -40.77 130.78
C GLN A 902 -64.80 -39.88 130.60
N SER A 903 -66.01 -40.39 130.33
CA SER A 903 -66.60 -41.73 130.51
C SER A 903 -66.41 -42.71 129.37
#